data_AF-D3HR67-F1
#
_entry.id   AF-D3HR67-F1
#
_cell.length_a   1.000
_cell.length_b   1.000
_cell.length_c   1.000
_cell.angle_alpha   90.00
_cell.angle_beta   90.00
_cell.angle_gamma   90.00
#
_symmetry.space_group_name_H-M   'P 1'
#
loop_
_entity.id
_entity.type
_entity.pdbx_description
1 polymer ?
#
loop_
_entity_poly.entity_id
_entity_poly.type
_entity_poly.pdbx_seq_one_letter_code
_entity_poly.pdbx_strand_id
1 'polypeptide(L)'
;MDSEIKKKLVRLYLQTHYAEKFQETWLDNMERFEWIGKAIEYIDTNLFKVANLESNDSEYKDFVRLVGQAVDFNDAIPPEIVVYDGDALEDEVQLLKFKSLTDYTSRTTESRPISQDKYLDDLKNKAIATLKNIAGTVLPNADISSSKKLKEAIDWFEKKHKGEENSDEKAKLKSILSLLKNIDKISKLEVIDIPNEQGTLSRFCTMAESAGGVTEKISVTPREEVAKKLQNIVDDGGNFILSTKKGGNFIQGSKFPYNAFKEYTSDCELKTKGILKLPKHGKTIEVQREAIALNIARILGFETTQSTMVNHNGKAALYVPFDNIQLMKEFAQGETQRIIVPSGITKIGTIGDPYLHHSTITPVGNGLHCDTTLNDFGDKAAFSFLCNDTDFVGAYNQNKAIIRGKDLYIFDQVIMSSDKMDFDTRLSMIPTGVKRHSRHNQGRNRSLIEDSSFDTKFEGVIHLLNNQERINTMMDKIIETHASNLKDTQQKIDSLRQNNSLDTMKKKELSFLTDQQSELLKLKADAETIKGTINNRFDSMFKNFPSIHKSPMTPALFLKHKDQIKPALELEKLVNNPVLFSDDGRPYRHPWTTRNTTRITAIEESGENMRLTFSEFNREHIINTLRAAGAKPELCKRHGNTLIIPKEELKKINENSIYPERTPFIADSEKKNYLDMNSIKLMSAGYSGNNLKSANKLIEHYQIQINLNDKNPARQVEVMYDTLHAIKGSSGFAKHLELKLQLDIQQKLRPMILNLITVEELQVGMKDKLAQAYEAAVKLDRLNDLNHVLMRFVKNPVNTNQKALIEYLDNCIKHGASATDYNTAKVESLAMLKESHQAYDLMPTRDHKPMLKLRAPVLKQDWEEVDVLTLQEQQLEEERQDVLSFSDSMVKSQDAVESLSKNNVVEIETNKTPPDSEITFKI
;
A
#
# COMPACT_ATOMS: atom_id res chain seq x y z
N MET A 1 -12.14 -9.52 -33.92
CA MET A 1 -12.95 -10.74 -34.10
C MET A 1 -13.02 -11.05 -35.59
N ASP A 2 -13.19 -12.32 -35.99
CA ASP A 2 -13.39 -12.68 -37.41
C ASP A 2 -14.69 -12.05 -37.96
N SER A 3 -14.66 -11.56 -39.20
CA SER A 3 -15.78 -10.81 -39.79
C SER A 3 -17.03 -11.66 -40.02
N GLU A 4 -16.87 -12.95 -40.34
CA GLU A 4 -18.00 -13.86 -40.54
C GLU A 4 -18.65 -14.23 -39.21
N ILE A 5 -17.85 -14.41 -38.16
CA ILE A 5 -18.37 -14.62 -36.80
C ILE A 5 -19.17 -13.39 -36.34
N LYS A 6 -18.64 -12.19 -36.57
CA LYS A 6 -19.31 -10.93 -36.21
C LYS A 6 -20.63 -10.76 -36.97
N LYS A 7 -20.65 -11.06 -38.28
CA LYS A 7 -21.87 -11.05 -39.11
C LYS A 7 -22.91 -12.06 -38.62
N LYS A 8 -22.50 -13.28 -38.26
CA LYS A 8 -23.37 -14.32 -37.67
C LYS A 8 -24.02 -13.83 -36.38
N LEU A 9 -23.28 -13.18 -35.49
CA LEU A 9 -23.79 -12.71 -34.19
C LEU A 9 -24.71 -11.49 -34.32
N VAL A 10 -24.40 -10.56 -35.22
CA VAL A 10 -25.33 -9.46 -35.58
C VAL A 10 -26.63 -10.02 -36.15
N ARG A 11 -26.54 -11.01 -37.05
CA ARG A 11 -27.72 -11.73 -37.55
C ARG A 11 -28.53 -12.32 -36.40
N LEU A 12 -27.86 -13.05 -35.51
CA LEU A 12 -28.48 -13.74 -34.38
C LEU A 12 -29.27 -12.77 -33.50
N TYR A 13 -28.68 -11.60 -33.19
CA TYR A 13 -29.32 -10.55 -32.39
C TYR A 13 -30.52 -9.91 -33.11
N LEU A 14 -30.36 -9.51 -34.38
CA LEU A 14 -31.42 -8.87 -35.16
C LEU A 14 -32.60 -9.82 -35.40
N GLN A 15 -32.35 -11.11 -35.61
CA GLN A 15 -33.39 -12.13 -35.71
C GLN A 15 -34.19 -12.26 -34.42
N THR A 16 -33.55 -12.19 -33.24
CA THR A 16 -34.26 -12.21 -31.95
C THR A 16 -35.13 -10.98 -31.79
N HIS A 17 -34.62 -9.81 -32.13
CA HIS A 17 -35.26 -8.53 -31.82
C HIS A 17 -36.40 -8.18 -32.79
N TYR A 18 -36.23 -8.51 -34.08
CA TYR A 18 -37.19 -8.15 -35.14
C TYR A 18 -38.02 -9.34 -35.65
N ALA A 19 -37.68 -10.57 -35.25
CA ALA A 19 -38.41 -11.80 -35.60
C ALA A 19 -38.75 -11.86 -37.11
N GLU A 20 -40.04 -11.98 -37.46
CA GLU A 20 -40.53 -12.11 -38.84
C GLU A 20 -40.26 -10.88 -39.72
N LYS A 21 -39.89 -9.72 -39.14
CA LYS A 21 -39.55 -8.52 -39.92
C LYS A 21 -38.11 -8.51 -40.44
N PHE A 22 -37.23 -9.35 -39.90
CA PHE A 22 -35.83 -9.42 -40.31
C PHE A 22 -35.68 -9.95 -41.75
N GLN A 23 -34.80 -9.35 -42.54
CA GLN A 23 -34.43 -9.83 -43.87
C GLN A 23 -32.92 -10.00 -43.98
N GLU A 24 -32.45 -11.07 -44.63
CA GLU A 24 -31.02 -11.37 -44.76
C GLU A 24 -30.25 -10.25 -45.48
N THR A 25 -30.91 -9.54 -46.40
CA THR A 25 -30.39 -8.38 -47.13
C THR A 25 -29.99 -7.21 -46.22
N TRP A 26 -30.44 -7.17 -44.96
CA TRP A 26 -30.00 -6.14 -44.01
C TRP A 26 -28.51 -6.25 -43.70
N LEU A 27 -27.95 -7.46 -43.78
CA LEU A 27 -26.54 -7.73 -43.50
C LEU A 27 -25.62 -7.45 -44.71
N ASP A 28 -26.16 -6.97 -45.83
CA ASP A 28 -25.37 -6.58 -47.01
C ASP A 28 -24.52 -5.32 -46.74
N ASN A 29 -24.94 -4.49 -45.78
CA ASN A 29 -24.18 -3.34 -45.30
C ASN A 29 -23.91 -3.46 -43.78
N MET A 30 -22.81 -4.13 -43.44
CA MET A 30 -22.40 -4.33 -42.04
C MET A 30 -21.97 -3.05 -41.32
N GLU A 31 -21.62 -1.97 -42.03
CA GLU A 31 -21.24 -0.69 -41.40
C GLU A 31 -22.41 -0.09 -40.61
N ARG A 32 -23.64 -0.31 -41.05
CA ARG A 32 -24.86 0.12 -40.33
C ARG A 32 -25.01 -0.51 -38.94
N PHE A 33 -24.32 -1.63 -38.68
CA PHE A 33 -24.37 -2.35 -37.42
C PHE A 33 -23.03 -2.33 -36.67
N GLU A 34 -22.16 -1.36 -36.95
CA GLU A 34 -20.83 -1.26 -36.31
C GLU A 34 -20.93 -1.23 -34.78
N TRP A 35 -21.89 -0.49 -34.21
CA TRP A 35 -22.06 -0.38 -32.75
C TRP A 35 -22.53 -1.67 -32.08
N ILE A 36 -23.43 -2.44 -32.72
CA ILE A 36 -23.73 -3.82 -32.30
C ILE A 36 -22.45 -4.65 -32.35
N GLY A 37 -21.68 -4.50 -33.42
CA GLY A 37 -20.38 -5.12 -33.58
C GLY A 37 -19.39 -4.81 -32.46
N LYS A 38 -19.32 -3.56 -32.00
CA LYS A 38 -18.49 -3.13 -30.86
C LYS A 38 -18.98 -3.74 -29.55
N ALA A 39 -20.29 -3.77 -29.33
CA ALA A 39 -20.88 -4.41 -28.16
C ALA A 39 -20.53 -5.91 -28.08
N ILE A 40 -20.64 -6.63 -29.21
CA ILE A 40 -20.28 -8.05 -29.31
C ILE A 40 -18.81 -8.30 -28.98
N GLU A 41 -17.90 -7.48 -29.51
CA GLU A 41 -16.46 -7.59 -29.23
C GLU A 41 -16.14 -7.29 -27.77
N TYR A 42 -16.82 -6.31 -27.18
CA TYR A 42 -16.69 -6.01 -25.76
C TYR A 42 -17.15 -7.18 -24.90
N ILE A 43 -18.29 -7.80 -25.20
CA ILE A 43 -18.81 -8.98 -24.47
C ILE A 43 -17.86 -10.17 -24.61
N ASP A 44 -17.34 -10.48 -25.82
CA ASP A 44 -16.40 -11.59 -26.04
C ASP A 44 -15.10 -11.47 -25.26
N THR A 45 -14.65 -10.23 -25.13
CA THR A 45 -13.41 -9.89 -24.44
C THR A 45 -13.60 -9.94 -22.93
N ASN A 46 -14.76 -9.45 -22.46
CA ASN A 46 -14.93 -9.16 -21.06
C ASN A 46 -15.77 -10.17 -20.29
N LEU A 47 -16.72 -10.90 -20.88
CA LEU A 47 -17.68 -11.71 -20.12
C LEU A 47 -17.60 -13.21 -20.45
N PHE A 48 -18.00 -13.62 -21.65
CA PHE A 48 -17.95 -15.01 -22.11
C PHE A 48 -17.66 -15.06 -23.60
N LYS A 49 -17.11 -16.18 -24.06
CA LYS A 49 -16.79 -16.35 -25.48
C LYS A 49 -18.06 -16.50 -26.32
N VAL A 50 -18.25 -15.60 -27.27
CA VAL A 50 -19.47 -15.53 -28.11
C VAL A 50 -19.28 -16.20 -29.47
N ALA A 51 -18.06 -16.58 -29.84
CA ALA A 51 -17.75 -17.11 -31.18
C ALA A 51 -18.62 -18.30 -31.61
N ASN A 52 -19.01 -19.15 -30.65
CA ASN A 52 -19.83 -20.34 -30.88
C ASN A 52 -21.26 -20.23 -30.34
N LEU A 53 -21.71 -19.02 -29.98
CA LEU A 53 -22.99 -18.83 -29.32
C LEU A 53 -24.16 -19.23 -30.24
N GLU A 54 -25.07 -20.05 -29.72
CA GLU A 54 -26.31 -20.48 -30.34
C GLU A 54 -27.53 -20.09 -29.49
N SER A 55 -28.71 -20.06 -30.08
CA SER A 55 -29.93 -19.55 -29.43
C SER A 55 -30.43 -20.38 -28.24
N ASN A 56 -29.92 -21.61 -28.09
CA ASN A 56 -30.22 -22.55 -27.01
C ASN A 56 -29.21 -22.51 -25.86
N ASP A 57 -28.11 -21.78 -26.01
CA ASP A 57 -27.10 -21.63 -24.95
C ASP A 57 -27.65 -20.81 -23.78
N SER A 58 -27.16 -21.10 -22.57
CA SER A 58 -27.62 -20.40 -21.36
C SER A 58 -27.25 -18.91 -21.37
N GLU A 59 -26.13 -18.59 -22.01
CA GLU A 59 -25.52 -17.27 -22.16
C GLU A 59 -26.21 -16.43 -23.26
N TYR A 60 -27.01 -17.04 -24.13
CA TYR A 60 -27.66 -16.35 -25.25
C TYR A 60 -28.62 -15.25 -24.79
N LYS A 61 -29.37 -15.50 -23.70
CA LYS A 61 -30.28 -14.50 -23.14
C LYS A 61 -29.51 -13.28 -22.61
N ASP A 62 -28.38 -13.52 -21.96
CA ASP A 62 -27.53 -12.45 -21.45
C ASP A 62 -26.88 -11.68 -22.61
N PHE A 63 -26.43 -12.37 -23.66
CA PHE A 63 -25.92 -11.75 -24.88
C PHE A 63 -26.93 -10.79 -25.52
N VAL A 64 -28.17 -11.25 -25.78
CA VAL A 64 -29.20 -10.41 -26.40
C VAL A 64 -29.53 -9.21 -25.51
N ARG A 65 -29.64 -9.42 -24.20
CA ARG A 65 -29.91 -8.35 -23.25
C ARG A 65 -28.79 -7.30 -23.24
N LEU A 66 -27.53 -7.72 -23.21
CA LEU A 66 -26.37 -6.84 -23.17
C LEU A 66 -26.24 -5.99 -24.43
N VAL A 67 -26.38 -6.61 -25.61
CA VAL A 67 -26.36 -5.85 -26.87
C VAL A 67 -27.52 -4.85 -26.89
N GLY A 68 -28.72 -5.25 -26.41
CA GLY A 68 -29.87 -4.35 -26.34
C GLY A 68 -29.78 -3.22 -25.32
N GLN A 69 -28.93 -3.32 -24.30
CA GLN A 69 -28.61 -2.19 -23.42
C GLN A 69 -27.66 -1.19 -24.08
N ALA A 70 -26.83 -1.67 -25.01
CA ALA A 70 -25.80 -0.85 -25.64
C ALA A 70 -26.35 0.00 -26.80
N VAL A 71 -27.47 -0.40 -27.41
CA VAL A 71 -27.96 0.23 -28.66
C VAL A 71 -29.47 0.47 -28.65
N ASP A 72 -29.87 1.67 -29.08
CA ASP A 72 -31.27 2.01 -29.36
C ASP A 72 -31.50 2.15 -30.87
N PHE A 73 -32.67 1.70 -31.34
CA PHE A 73 -33.08 1.77 -32.73
C PHE A 73 -34.18 2.79 -32.98
N ASN A 74 -34.21 3.35 -34.18
CA ASN A 74 -35.39 4.07 -34.68
C ASN A 74 -36.44 3.10 -35.28
N ASP A 75 -37.60 3.65 -35.66
CA ASP A 75 -38.71 2.90 -36.26
C ASP A 75 -38.50 2.57 -37.76
N ALA A 76 -37.32 2.81 -38.33
CA ALA A 76 -37.06 2.52 -39.74
C ALA A 76 -36.95 1.01 -40.02
N ILE A 77 -37.12 0.62 -41.29
CA ILE A 77 -36.92 -0.77 -41.76
C ILE A 77 -36.06 -0.72 -43.03
N PRO A 78 -34.80 -1.19 -43.01
CA PRO A 78 -34.07 -1.75 -41.86
C PRO A 78 -33.91 -0.71 -40.74
N PRO A 79 -33.87 -1.15 -39.48
CA PRO A 79 -33.70 -0.26 -38.33
C PRO A 79 -32.30 0.34 -38.32
N GLU A 80 -32.20 1.63 -37.98
CA GLU A 80 -30.92 2.31 -37.80
C GLU A 80 -30.67 2.58 -36.32
N ILE A 81 -29.42 2.41 -35.90
CA ILE A 81 -29.02 2.66 -34.52
C ILE A 81 -28.88 4.18 -34.32
N VAL A 82 -29.57 4.73 -33.33
CA VAL A 82 -29.60 6.19 -33.06
C VAL A 82 -28.78 6.58 -31.83
N VAL A 83 -28.56 5.65 -30.91
CA VAL A 83 -27.76 5.86 -29.70
C VAL A 83 -26.90 4.62 -29.47
N TYR A 84 -25.65 4.84 -29.04
CA TYR A 84 -24.79 3.82 -28.49
C TYR A 84 -24.32 4.24 -27.09
N ASP A 85 -24.63 3.42 -26.09
CA ASP A 85 -24.23 3.63 -24.71
C ASP A 85 -23.26 2.52 -24.28
N GLY A 86 -21.96 2.79 -24.48
CA GLY A 86 -20.90 1.88 -24.10
C GLY A 86 -20.74 1.74 -22.58
N ASP A 87 -21.09 2.77 -21.82
CA ASP A 87 -20.99 2.79 -20.37
C ASP A 87 -22.09 1.91 -19.75
N ALA A 88 -23.32 1.98 -20.28
CA ALA A 88 -24.40 1.08 -19.88
C ALA A 88 -24.09 -0.40 -20.18
N LEU A 89 -23.46 -0.68 -21.33
CA LEU A 89 -22.99 -2.02 -21.66
C LEU A 89 -21.92 -2.50 -20.69
N GLU A 90 -20.92 -1.67 -20.42
CA GLU A 90 -19.86 -1.97 -19.46
C GLU A 90 -20.46 -2.26 -18.08
N ASP A 91 -21.39 -1.42 -17.63
CA ASP A 91 -22.06 -1.60 -16.36
C ASP A 91 -22.80 -2.92 -16.29
N GLU A 92 -23.60 -3.26 -17.30
CA GLU A 92 -24.35 -4.51 -17.31
C GLU A 92 -23.44 -5.75 -17.42
N VAL A 93 -22.35 -5.67 -18.17
CA VAL A 93 -21.32 -6.72 -18.21
C VAL A 93 -20.70 -6.90 -16.82
N GLN A 94 -20.33 -5.82 -16.16
CA GLN A 94 -19.73 -5.88 -14.82
C GLN A 94 -20.74 -6.42 -13.81
N LEU A 95 -22.00 -5.99 -13.86
CA LEU A 95 -23.09 -6.51 -13.03
C LEU A 95 -23.29 -8.02 -13.21
N LEU A 96 -23.26 -8.52 -14.45
CA LEU A 96 -23.33 -9.97 -14.70
C LEU A 96 -22.11 -10.72 -14.16
N LYS A 97 -20.90 -10.16 -14.25
CA LYS A 97 -19.74 -10.74 -13.55
C LYS A 97 -20.00 -10.83 -12.06
N PHE A 98 -20.55 -9.79 -11.43
CA PHE A 98 -20.85 -9.84 -9.99
C PHE A 98 -21.87 -10.94 -9.64
N LYS A 99 -22.84 -11.25 -10.50
CA LYS A 99 -23.78 -12.35 -10.26
C LYS A 99 -23.08 -13.70 -10.01
N SER A 100 -22.07 -14.07 -10.81
CA SER A 100 -21.31 -15.32 -10.59
C SER A 100 -20.45 -15.28 -9.33
N LEU A 101 -20.02 -14.10 -8.88
CA LEU A 101 -19.25 -13.93 -7.64
C LEU A 101 -20.05 -14.26 -6.38
N THR A 102 -21.37 -14.16 -6.43
CA THR A 102 -22.24 -14.26 -5.24
C THR A 102 -22.77 -15.67 -4.96
N ASP A 103 -22.87 -16.56 -5.95
CA ASP A 103 -23.33 -17.93 -5.72
C ASP A 103 -22.17 -18.85 -5.33
N TYR A 104 -21.82 -18.86 -4.04
CA TYR A 104 -20.73 -19.71 -3.53
C TYR A 104 -21.22 -21.10 -3.13
N THR A 105 -22.53 -21.32 -2.99
CA THR A 105 -23.07 -22.59 -2.47
C THR A 105 -22.87 -23.74 -3.43
N SER A 106 -22.87 -23.46 -4.73
CA SER A 106 -22.52 -24.38 -5.82
C SER A 106 -21.02 -24.63 -5.93
N ARG A 107 -20.18 -23.70 -5.47
CA ARG A 107 -18.71 -23.76 -5.52
C ARG A 107 -18.13 -24.49 -4.31
N THR A 108 -18.23 -25.82 -4.30
CA THR A 108 -17.73 -26.63 -3.17
C THR A 108 -16.25 -26.96 -3.32
N THR A 109 -15.48 -26.79 -2.24
CA THR A 109 -14.09 -27.27 -2.18
C THR A 109 -14.04 -28.76 -1.88
N GLU A 110 -13.09 -29.49 -2.46
CA GLU A 110 -12.92 -30.93 -2.20
C GLU A 110 -11.51 -31.24 -1.70
N SER A 111 -11.41 -31.71 -0.46
CA SER A 111 -10.14 -32.24 0.07
C SER A 111 -9.94 -33.68 -0.37
N ARG A 112 -8.75 -34.00 -0.88
CA ARG A 112 -8.38 -35.33 -1.37
C ARG A 112 -7.08 -35.80 -0.72
N PRO A 113 -7.00 -37.06 -0.26
CA PRO A 113 -5.73 -37.64 0.14
C PRO A 113 -4.72 -37.60 -1.02
N ILE A 114 -3.47 -37.22 -0.73
CA ILE A 114 -2.42 -37.15 -1.75
C ILE A 114 -2.19 -38.50 -2.46
N SER A 115 -2.49 -39.62 -1.80
CA SER A 115 -2.41 -40.98 -2.37
C SER A 115 -3.32 -41.20 -3.58
N GLN A 116 -4.31 -40.33 -3.81
CA GLN A 116 -5.13 -40.34 -5.02
C GLN A 116 -4.43 -39.69 -6.23
N ASP A 117 -3.45 -38.80 -6.00
CA ASP A 117 -2.54 -38.26 -7.04
C ASP A 117 -1.22 -39.03 -7.02
N LYS A 118 -1.23 -40.24 -7.61
CA LYS A 118 -0.08 -41.18 -7.59
C LYS A 118 1.23 -40.55 -8.04
N TYR A 119 1.19 -39.70 -9.07
CA TYR A 119 2.38 -39.03 -9.58
C TYR A 119 2.97 -38.08 -8.53
N LEU A 120 2.14 -37.25 -7.91
CA LEU A 120 2.58 -36.32 -6.88
C LEU A 120 3.03 -37.05 -5.60
N ASP A 121 2.35 -38.13 -5.21
CA ASP A 121 2.70 -38.93 -4.04
C ASP A 121 4.06 -39.63 -4.21
N ASP A 122 4.31 -40.24 -5.37
CA ASP A 122 5.61 -40.81 -5.72
C ASP A 122 6.72 -39.76 -5.70
N LEU A 123 6.44 -38.57 -6.24
CA LEU A 123 7.41 -37.48 -6.30
C LEU A 123 7.71 -36.90 -4.91
N LYS A 124 6.68 -36.75 -4.07
CA LYS A 124 6.80 -36.38 -2.65
C LYS A 124 7.71 -37.35 -1.91
N ASN A 125 7.49 -38.66 -2.07
CA ASN A 125 8.29 -39.68 -1.40
C ASN A 125 9.76 -39.65 -1.85
N LYS A 126 10.04 -39.47 -3.15
CA LYS A 126 11.41 -39.31 -3.68
C LYS A 126 12.09 -38.05 -3.19
N ALA A 127 11.38 -36.92 -3.18
CA ALA A 127 11.90 -35.64 -2.69
C ALA A 127 12.24 -35.71 -1.19
N ILE A 128 11.36 -36.27 -0.36
CA ILE A 128 11.61 -36.47 1.08
C ILE A 128 12.84 -37.36 1.29
N ALA A 129 12.97 -38.46 0.54
CA ALA A 129 14.13 -39.35 0.64
C ALA A 129 15.44 -38.61 0.29
N THR A 130 15.40 -37.77 -0.74
CA THR A 130 16.54 -36.96 -1.19
C THR A 130 16.93 -35.93 -0.12
N LEU A 131 15.97 -35.16 0.41
CA LEU A 131 16.24 -34.18 1.46
C LEU A 131 16.71 -34.81 2.77
N LYS A 132 16.16 -35.98 3.16
CA LYS A 132 16.65 -36.73 4.33
C LYS A 132 18.09 -37.21 4.17
N ASN A 133 18.48 -37.62 2.96
CA ASN A 133 19.86 -38.01 2.67
C ASN A 133 20.83 -36.82 2.75
N ILE A 134 20.41 -35.65 2.23
CA ILE A 134 21.16 -34.39 2.37
C ILE A 134 21.28 -34.00 3.84
N ALA A 135 20.18 -34.07 4.59
CA ALA A 135 20.19 -33.79 6.02
C ALA A 135 21.13 -34.75 6.78
N GLY A 136 21.15 -36.04 6.47
CA GLY A 136 22.09 -36.99 7.06
C GLY A 136 23.56 -36.72 6.70
N THR A 137 23.82 -36.06 5.57
CA THR A 137 25.17 -35.63 5.17
C THR A 137 25.62 -34.38 5.95
N VAL A 138 24.72 -33.39 6.09
CA VAL A 138 25.02 -32.10 6.76
C VAL A 138 24.93 -32.20 8.28
N LEU A 139 24.08 -33.11 8.78
CA LEU A 139 23.78 -33.34 10.19
C LEU A 139 23.90 -34.84 10.54
N PRO A 140 25.11 -35.44 10.48
CA PRO A 140 25.30 -36.88 10.63
C PRO A 140 24.83 -37.45 11.99
N ASN A 141 24.74 -36.59 13.01
CA ASN A 141 24.32 -36.97 14.37
C ASN A 141 22.88 -36.56 14.71
N ALA A 142 22.16 -35.90 13.80
CA ALA A 142 20.77 -35.49 14.04
C ALA A 142 19.81 -36.62 13.67
N ASP A 143 19.02 -37.07 14.63
CA ASP A 143 17.97 -38.03 14.37
C ASP A 143 16.70 -37.31 13.90
N ILE A 144 16.36 -37.46 12.63
CA ILE A 144 15.14 -36.91 12.02
C ILE A 144 14.22 -38.02 11.47
N SER A 145 14.34 -39.24 12.02
CA SER A 145 13.65 -40.44 11.52
C SER A 145 12.13 -40.36 11.62
N SER A 146 11.60 -39.63 12.61
CA SER A 146 10.17 -39.46 12.85
C SER A 146 9.77 -37.98 12.85
N SER A 147 8.47 -37.69 12.62
CA SER A 147 7.95 -36.32 12.66
C SER A 147 8.21 -35.63 14.00
N LYS A 148 8.13 -36.38 15.12
CA LYS A 148 8.44 -35.85 16.45
C LYS A 148 9.89 -35.39 16.55
N LYS A 149 10.85 -36.24 16.14
CA LYS A 149 12.27 -35.92 16.20
C LYS A 149 12.69 -34.82 15.23
N LEU A 150 12.05 -34.77 14.06
CA LEU A 150 12.20 -33.66 13.11
C LEU A 150 11.75 -32.34 13.75
N LYS A 151 10.62 -32.32 14.45
CA LYS A 151 10.14 -31.12 15.16
C LYS A 151 11.08 -30.71 16.30
N GLU A 152 11.54 -31.66 17.11
CA GLU A 152 12.56 -31.41 18.15
C GLU A 152 13.85 -30.81 17.57
N ALA A 153 14.29 -31.29 16.40
CA ALA A 153 15.44 -30.73 15.70
C ALA A 153 15.15 -29.30 15.19
N ILE A 154 13.99 -29.03 14.60
CA ILE A 154 13.57 -27.68 14.18
C ILE A 154 13.59 -26.73 15.38
N ASP A 155 12.93 -27.08 16.48
CA ASP A 155 12.84 -26.25 17.69
C ASP A 155 14.24 -25.95 18.26
N TRP A 156 15.12 -26.95 18.29
CA TRP A 156 16.51 -26.79 18.74
C TRP A 156 17.29 -25.81 17.86
N PHE A 157 17.21 -25.96 16.53
CA PHE A 157 17.90 -25.08 15.59
C PHE A 157 17.32 -23.66 15.60
N GLU A 158 16.01 -23.49 15.82
CA GLU A 158 15.38 -22.16 15.94
C GLU A 158 15.88 -21.41 17.18
N LYS A 159 15.95 -22.11 18.31
CA LYS A 159 16.49 -21.55 19.54
C LYS A 159 17.96 -21.17 19.37
N LYS A 160 18.76 -22.02 18.70
CA LYS A 160 20.17 -21.73 18.42
C LYS A 160 20.34 -20.55 17.47
N HIS A 161 19.56 -20.48 16.39
CA HIS A 161 19.56 -19.35 15.45
C HIS A 161 19.22 -18.01 16.13
N LYS A 162 18.24 -18.01 17.05
CA LYS A 162 17.85 -16.81 17.81
C LYS A 162 18.93 -16.31 18.77
N GLY A 163 19.74 -17.21 19.31
CA GLY A 163 20.82 -16.88 20.25
C GLY A 163 22.20 -16.71 19.61
N GLU A 164 22.31 -16.82 18.29
CA GLU A 164 23.59 -16.70 17.57
C GLU A 164 23.85 -15.26 17.12
N GLU A 165 24.99 -14.72 17.49
CA GLU A 165 25.42 -13.35 17.16
C GLU A 165 26.36 -13.33 15.95
N ASN A 166 27.07 -14.42 15.67
CA ASN A 166 27.95 -14.50 14.51
C ASN A 166 27.13 -14.59 13.21
N SER A 167 27.30 -13.62 12.30
CA SER A 167 26.53 -13.53 11.05
C SER A 167 26.67 -14.75 10.14
N ASP A 168 27.88 -15.29 9.99
CA ASP A 168 28.13 -16.47 9.15
C ASP A 168 27.49 -17.74 9.72
N GLU A 169 27.62 -17.95 11.02
CA GLU A 169 27.03 -19.10 11.71
C GLU A 169 25.51 -19.01 11.75
N LYS A 170 24.97 -17.81 11.99
CA LYS A 170 23.53 -17.53 11.93
C LYS A 170 22.97 -17.84 10.55
N ALA A 171 23.67 -17.47 9.48
CA ALA A 171 23.26 -17.75 8.11
C ALA A 171 23.30 -19.27 7.78
N LYS A 172 24.29 -20.01 8.29
CA LYS A 172 24.31 -21.49 8.20
C LYS A 172 23.14 -22.12 8.93
N LEU A 173 22.87 -21.70 10.16
CA LEU A 173 21.74 -22.17 10.95
C LEU A 173 20.41 -21.91 10.24
N LYS A 174 20.26 -20.74 9.59
CA LYS A 174 19.10 -20.41 8.76
C LYS A 174 18.92 -21.36 7.58
N SER A 175 20.01 -21.73 6.89
CA SER A 175 19.96 -22.67 5.76
C SER A 175 19.61 -24.10 6.21
N ILE A 176 20.15 -24.54 7.36
CA ILE A 176 19.79 -25.82 7.98
C ILE A 176 18.32 -25.83 8.40
N LEU A 177 17.84 -24.76 9.03
CA LEU A 177 16.43 -24.59 9.38
C LEU A 177 15.52 -24.66 8.16
N SER A 178 15.90 -24.01 7.07
CA SER A 178 15.16 -24.08 5.79
C SER A 178 15.02 -25.53 5.31
N LEU A 179 16.12 -26.29 5.30
CA LEU A 179 16.10 -27.71 4.94
C LEU A 179 15.14 -28.53 5.82
N LEU A 180 15.25 -28.42 7.15
CA LEU A 180 14.43 -29.19 8.08
C LEU A 180 12.94 -28.82 7.99
N LYS A 181 12.63 -27.52 7.89
CA LYS A 181 11.26 -27.02 7.67
C LYS A 181 10.68 -27.50 6.35
N ASN A 182 11.47 -27.54 5.28
CA ASN A 182 11.01 -28.05 3.99
C ASN A 182 10.69 -29.56 4.05
N ILE A 183 11.49 -30.37 4.75
CA ILE A 183 11.17 -31.79 4.98
C ILE A 183 9.82 -31.93 5.69
N ASP A 184 9.59 -31.15 6.76
CA ASP A 184 8.34 -31.18 7.51
C ASP A 184 7.14 -30.75 6.65
N LYS A 185 7.25 -29.63 5.93
CA LYS A 185 6.23 -29.12 5.00
C LYS A 185 5.87 -30.15 3.93
N ILE A 186 6.85 -30.69 3.21
CA ILE A 186 6.63 -31.66 2.13
C ILE A 186 5.96 -32.94 2.66
N SER A 187 6.35 -33.41 3.85
CA SER A 187 5.75 -34.60 4.46
C SER A 187 4.25 -34.48 4.73
N LYS A 188 3.75 -33.25 4.94
CA LYS A 188 2.37 -32.94 5.30
C LYS A 188 1.50 -32.45 4.14
N LEU A 189 2.01 -32.43 2.90
CA LEU A 189 1.22 -32.03 1.73
C LEU A 189 -0.03 -32.91 1.59
N GLU A 190 -1.18 -32.27 1.46
CA GLU A 190 -2.46 -32.86 1.05
C GLU A 190 -2.97 -32.13 -0.21
N VAL A 191 -3.97 -32.69 -0.90
CA VAL A 191 -4.53 -32.08 -2.11
C VAL A 191 -5.89 -31.47 -1.78
N ILE A 192 -6.17 -30.29 -2.33
CA ILE A 192 -7.47 -29.64 -2.26
C ILE A 192 -7.83 -29.06 -3.63
N ASP A 193 -9.02 -29.37 -4.11
CA ASP A 193 -9.59 -28.74 -5.29
C ASP A 193 -10.42 -27.52 -4.84
N ILE A 194 -10.12 -26.35 -5.41
CA ILE A 194 -10.80 -25.09 -5.13
C ILE A 194 -11.38 -24.57 -6.45
N PRO A 195 -12.70 -24.41 -6.57
CA PRO A 195 -13.32 -23.82 -7.75
C PRO A 195 -13.00 -22.32 -7.86
N ASN A 196 -12.79 -21.84 -9.07
CA ASN A 196 -12.67 -20.42 -9.37
C ASN A 196 -14.05 -19.72 -9.46
N GLU A 197 -14.05 -18.44 -9.84
CA GLU A 197 -15.27 -17.63 -9.96
C GLU A 197 -16.27 -18.16 -11.01
N GLN A 198 -15.80 -18.92 -12.01
CA GLN A 198 -16.62 -19.58 -13.04
C GLN A 198 -17.03 -21.01 -12.64
N GLY A 199 -16.65 -21.47 -11.44
CA GLY A 199 -16.92 -22.83 -10.98
C GLY A 199 -15.96 -23.89 -11.54
N THR A 200 -14.95 -23.51 -12.32
CA THR A 200 -13.92 -24.44 -12.81
C THR A 200 -13.00 -24.82 -11.67
N LEU A 201 -12.81 -26.13 -11.45
CA LEU A 201 -11.96 -26.66 -10.39
C LEU A 201 -10.48 -26.47 -10.72
N SER A 202 -9.76 -25.82 -9.80
CA SER A 202 -8.30 -25.71 -9.80
C SER A 202 -7.73 -26.56 -8.67
N ARG A 203 -6.63 -27.26 -8.93
CA ARG A 203 -6.01 -28.20 -7.98
C ARG A 203 -4.83 -27.58 -7.25
N PHE A 204 -4.83 -27.68 -5.93
CA PHE A 204 -3.80 -27.15 -5.06
C PHE A 204 -3.28 -28.20 -4.10
N CYS A 205 -2.10 -27.95 -3.53
CA CYS A 205 -1.60 -28.64 -2.36
C CYS A 205 -1.73 -27.75 -1.13
N THR A 206 -2.16 -28.32 0.00
CA THR A 206 -2.17 -27.63 1.29
C THR A 206 -0.75 -27.55 1.87
N MET A 207 -0.42 -26.42 2.48
CA MET A 207 0.87 -26.15 3.10
C MET A 207 0.72 -26.13 4.62
N ALA A 208 1.57 -26.88 5.33
CA ALA A 208 1.61 -26.90 6.79
C ALA A 208 2.32 -25.65 7.36
N GLU A 209 1.78 -24.48 7.06
CA GLU A 209 2.24 -23.17 7.56
C GLU A 209 1.15 -22.52 8.39
N SER A 210 1.51 -21.97 9.56
CA SER A 210 0.59 -21.14 10.34
C SER A 210 0.49 -19.74 9.71
N ALA A 211 -0.59 -19.49 8.97
CA ALA A 211 -0.93 -18.14 8.55
C ALA A 211 -1.68 -17.43 9.71
N GLY A 212 -1.07 -16.42 10.33
CA GLY A 212 -1.72 -15.63 11.40
C GLY A 212 -2.94 -14.84 10.93
N GLY A 213 -3.83 -14.44 11.84
CA GLY A 213 -5.02 -13.63 11.54
C GLY A 213 -6.24 -13.91 12.43
N VAL A 214 -7.34 -13.20 12.17
CA VAL A 214 -8.63 -13.38 12.87
C VAL A 214 -9.44 -14.55 12.30
N THR A 215 -9.19 -14.93 11.05
CA THR A 215 -9.76 -16.12 10.40
C THR A 215 -8.86 -17.35 10.56
N GLU A 216 -9.45 -18.55 10.54
CA GLU A 216 -8.68 -19.78 10.29
C GLU A 216 -8.24 -19.78 8.82
N LYS A 217 -7.07 -20.34 8.50
CA LYS A 217 -6.47 -20.20 7.17
C LYS A 217 -5.86 -21.52 6.73
N ILE A 218 -6.18 -21.95 5.51
CA ILE A 218 -5.49 -23.04 4.83
C ILE A 218 -4.60 -22.41 3.77
N SER A 219 -3.29 -22.48 3.99
CA SER A 219 -2.28 -22.06 3.02
C SER A 219 -2.23 -23.06 1.86
N VAL A 220 -2.21 -22.58 0.63
CA VAL A 220 -2.23 -23.42 -0.58
C VAL A 220 -1.23 -22.98 -1.63
N THR A 221 -0.76 -23.92 -2.44
CA THR A 221 0.12 -23.70 -3.59
C THR A 221 -0.34 -24.54 -4.79
N PRO A 222 -0.35 -24.01 -6.04
CA PRO A 222 -0.76 -24.76 -7.22
C PRO A 222 -0.05 -26.11 -7.34
N ARG A 223 -0.80 -27.16 -7.70
CA ARG A 223 -0.29 -28.53 -7.76
C ARG A 223 0.85 -28.68 -8.76
N GLU A 224 0.78 -28.02 -9.92
CA GLU A 224 1.85 -28.03 -10.92
C GLU A 224 3.14 -27.40 -10.40
N GLU A 225 3.04 -26.32 -9.62
CA GLU A 225 4.20 -25.65 -9.04
C GLU A 225 4.88 -26.53 -7.97
N VAL A 226 4.08 -27.16 -7.10
CA VAL A 226 4.60 -28.14 -6.14
C VAL A 226 5.27 -29.30 -6.86
N ALA A 227 4.65 -29.86 -7.90
CA ALA A 227 5.24 -30.95 -8.67
C ALA A 227 6.59 -30.54 -9.28
N LYS A 228 6.66 -29.38 -9.94
CA LYS A 228 7.91 -28.84 -10.49
C LYS A 228 8.98 -28.68 -9.41
N LYS A 229 8.63 -28.14 -8.25
CA LYS A 229 9.56 -27.95 -7.13
C LYS A 229 10.08 -29.27 -6.55
N LEU A 230 9.20 -30.26 -6.37
CA LEU A 230 9.60 -31.59 -5.91
C LEU A 230 10.49 -32.30 -6.93
N GLN A 231 10.25 -32.10 -8.23
CA GLN A 231 11.10 -32.63 -9.29
C GLN A 231 12.51 -32.01 -9.24
N ASN A 232 12.61 -30.68 -9.11
CA ASN A 232 13.90 -30.01 -8.94
C ASN A 232 14.67 -30.53 -7.71
N ILE A 233 14.00 -30.74 -6.58
CA ILE A 233 14.62 -31.33 -5.38
C ILE A 233 15.26 -32.69 -5.69
N VAL A 234 14.56 -33.55 -6.45
CA VAL A 234 15.07 -34.87 -6.82
C VAL A 234 16.25 -34.77 -7.78
N ASP A 235 16.14 -33.95 -8.82
CA ASP A 235 17.14 -33.82 -9.88
C ASP A 235 18.43 -33.14 -9.37
N ASP A 236 18.29 -32.01 -8.68
CA ASP A 236 19.41 -31.21 -8.17
C ASP A 236 20.03 -31.82 -6.91
N GLY A 237 19.22 -32.47 -6.08
CA GLY A 237 19.68 -33.12 -4.85
C GLY A 237 20.62 -34.28 -5.15
N GLY A 238 20.37 -35.03 -6.23
CA GLY A 238 21.29 -36.05 -6.73
C GLY A 238 22.67 -35.48 -7.09
N ASN A 239 22.71 -34.33 -7.75
CA ASN A 239 23.96 -33.65 -8.11
C ASN A 239 24.70 -33.10 -6.89
N PHE A 240 23.99 -32.53 -5.91
CA PHE A 240 24.57 -32.10 -4.63
C PHE A 240 25.17 -33.27 -3.84
N ILE A 241 24.47 -34.41 -3.80
CA ILE A 241 24.95 -35.63 -3.13
C ILE A 241 26.17 -36.24 -3.88
N LEU A 242 26.17 -36.21 -5.21
CA LEU A 242 27.28 -36.76 -6.01
C LEU A 242 28.54 -35.90 -5.93
N SER A 243 28.41 -34.57 -5.93
CA SER A 243 29.53 -33.65 -5.75
C SER A 243 30.16 -33.78 -4.35
N THR A 244 29.34 -34.06 -3.33
CA THR A 244 29.81 -34.35 -1.97
C THR A 244 30.40 -35.76 -1.82
N LYS A 245 29.90 -36.78 -2.54
CA LYS A 245 30.44 -38.17 -2.49
C LYS A 245 31.72 -38.41 -3.31
N LYS A 246 31.97 -37.65 -4.39
CA LYS A 246 33.17 -37.79 -5.25
C LYS A 246 34.44 -37.11 -4.70
N GLY A 247 34.47 -36.75 -3.41
CA GLY A 247 35.62 -36.07 -2.80
C GLY A 247 35.57 -34.54 -2.87
N GLY A 248 34.37 -33.94 -2.95
CA GLY A 248 34.19 -32.51 -2.70
C GLY A 248 34.14 -32.22 -1.20
N ASN A 249 35.30 -31.90 -0.61
CA ASN A 249 35.48 -31.26 0.72
C ASN A 249 34.42 -31.56 1.80
N PHE A 250 34.23 -32.84 2.11
CA PHE A 250 33.78 -33.27 3.42
C PHE A 250 34.70 -34.35 3.98
N ILE A 251 35.99 -34.00 4.03
CA ILE A 251 36.91 -34.56 5.00
C ILE A 251 36.65 -33.80 6.31
N GLN A 252 36.60 -34.50 7.44
CA GLN A 252 36.64 -33.87 8.76
C GLN A 252 37.85 -32.90 8.80
N GLY A 253 37.61 -31.58 8.74
CA GLY A 253 38.64 -30.54 8.57
C GLY A 253 38.64 -29.76 7.24
N SER A 254 37.73 -30.05 6.30
CA SER A 254 37.57 -29.28 5.05
C SER A 254 36.38 -28.30 5.09
N LYS A 255 36.43 -27.24 4.25
CA LYS A 255 35.43 -26.15 4.23
C LYS A 255 34.08 -26.65 3.69
N PHE A 256 33.05 -26.62 4.54
CA PHE A 256 31.63 -26.79 4.20
C PHE A 256 31.29 -26.00 2.91
N PRO A 257 30.69 -26.60 1.86
CA PRO A 257 30.32 -25.89 0.63
C PRO A 257 29.04 -25.05 0.87
N TYR A 258 29.14 -24.11 1.81
CA TYR A 258 28.02 -23.35 2.34
C TYR A 258 27.23 -22.64 1.25
N ASN A 259 27.91 -22.00 0.30
CA ASN A 259 27.25 -21.25 -0.77
C ASN A 259 26.39 -22.17 -1.66
N ALA A 260 26.92 -23.32 -2.06
CA ALA A 260 26.18 -24.32 -2.83
C ALA A 260 25.01 -24.93 -2.02
N PHE A 261 25.20 -25.14 -0.72
CA PHE A 261 24.12 -25.61 0.18
C PHE A 261 23.02 -24.54 0.36
N LYS A 262 23.41 -23.27 0.50
CA LYS A 262 22.51 -22.13 0.61
C LYS A 262 21.70 -21.92 -0.66
N GLU A 263 22.35 -21.99 -1.83
CA GLU A 263 21.68 -21.94 -3.14
C GLU A 263 20.68 -23.08 -3.28
N TYR A 264 21.12 -24.33 -3.07
CA TYR A 264 20.25 -25.50 -3.14
C TYR A 264 19.04 -25.41 -2.21
N THR A 265 19.25 -25.07 -0.93
CA THR A 265 18.15 -24.98 0.05
C THR A 265 17.19 -23.82 -0.23
N SER A 266 17.66 -22.74 -0.86
CA SER A 266 16.83 -21.62 -1.34
C SER A 266 15.97 -22.05 -2.54
N ASP A 267 16.55 -22.73 -3.51
CA ASP A 267 15.85 -23.15 -4.74
C ASP A 267 14.79 -24.23 -4.48
N CYS A 268 14.97 -25.00 -3.41
CA CYS A 268 14.06 -26.05 -2.96
C CYS A 268 12.92 -25.57 -2.06
N GLU A 269 12.86 -24.28 -1.69
CA GLU A 269 11.84 -23.78 -0.78
C GLU A 269 10.44 -23.77 -1.43
N LEU A 270 9.48 -24.42 -0.76
CA LEU A 270 8.06 -24.33 -1.10
C LEU A 270 7.45 -23.12 -0.38
N LYS A 271 6.80 -22.25 -1.14
CA LYS A 271 6.14 -21.04 -0.67
C LYS A 271 4.64 -21.14 -0.89
N THR A 272 3.87 -20.64 0.07
CA THR A 272 2.43 -20.45 -0.07
C THR A 272 2.13 -19.46 -1.21
N LYS A 273 1.14 -19.77 -2.06
CA LYS A 273 0.72 -18.96 -3.22
C LYS A 273 -0.77 -18.57 -3.18
N GLY A 274 -1.45 -18.87 -2.09
CA GLY A 274 -2.80 -18.44 -1.82
C GLY A 274 -3.25 -18.89 -0.45
N ILE A 275 -4.34 -18.33 0.03
CA ILE A 275 -4.95 -18.68 1.32
C ILE A 275 -6.44 -18.91 1.10
N LEU A 276 -6.94 -20.03 1.61
CA LEU A 276 -8.37 -20.22 1.84
C LEU A 276 -8.70 -19.76 3.26
N LYS A 277 -9.37 -18.61 3.38
CA LYS A 277 -9.83 -18.02 4.65
C LYS A 277 -11.13 -18.69 5.09
N LEU A 278 -11.10 -19.25 6.29
CA LEU A 278 -12.21 -19.96 6.92
C LEU A 278 -12.78 -19.15 8.11
N PRO A 279 -14.08 -19.28 8.39
CA PRO A 279 -14.72 -18.55 9.46
C PRO A 279 -14.32 -19.10 10.84
N LYS A 280 -13.61 -18.29 11.62
CA LYS A 280 -13.18 -18.68 12.97
C LYS A 280 -14.35 -18.63 13.96
N HIS A 281 -14.53 -19.68 14.75
CA HIS A 281 -15.58 -19.78 15.79
C HIS A 281 -17.02 -19.47 15.31
N GLY A 282 -17.36 -19.72 14.03
CA GLY A 282 -18.71 -19.49 13.50
C GLY A 282 -19.01 -18.05 13.06
N LYS A 283 -17.99 -17.19 12.90
CA LYS A 283 -18.13 -15.81 12.39
C LYS A 283 -18.02 -15.73 10.86
N THR A 284 -18.95 -16.37 10.19
CA THR A 284 -19.03 -16.47 8.72
C THR A 284 -19.25 -15.15 8.00
N ILE A 285 -19.85 -14.17 8.69
CA ILE A 285 -20.02 -12.80 8.19
C ILE A 285 -18.69 -12.10 7.85
N GLU A 286 -17.58 -12.46 8.49
CA GLU A 286 -16.29 -11.79 8.27
C GLU A 286 -15.76 -12.03 6.85
N VAL A 287 -15.88 -13.26 6.38
CA VAL A 287 -15.48 -13.70 5.04
C VAL A 287 -16.31 -13.00 3.97
N GLN A 288 -17.63 -12.89 4.18
CA GLN A 288 -18.53 -12.16 3.27
C GLN A 288 -18.19 -10.66 3.22
N ARG A 289 -17.99 -10.02 4.37
CA ARG A 289 -17.66 -8.59 4.43
C ARG A 289 -16.32 -8.28 3.77
N GLU A 290 -15.38 -9.22 3.82
CA GLU A 290 -14.12 -9.12 3.07
C GLU A 290 -14.36 -9.23 1.56
N ALA A 291 -15.11 -10.25 1.11
CA ALA A 291 -15.46 -10.41 -0.30
C ALA A 291 -16.19 -9.17 -0.87
N ILE A 292 -17.12 -8.59 -0.10
CA ILE A 292 -17.80 -7.34 -0.46
C ILE A 292 -16.78 -6.20 -0.63
N ALA A 293 -15.87 -6.01 0.33
CA ALA A 293 -14.88 -4.93 0.25
C ALA A 293 -13.97 -5.07 -0.98
N LEU A 294 -13.49 -6.29 -1.27
CA LEU A 294 -12.64 -6.57 -2.43
C LEU A 294 -13.40 -6.37 -3.74
N ASN A 295 -14.68 -6.74 -3.80
CA ASN A 295 -15.50 -6.47 -4.98
C ASN A 295 -15.76 -4.97 -5.19
N ILE A 296 -15.98 -4.20 -4.13
CA ILE A 296 -16.04 -2.72 -4.25
C ILE A 296 -14.71 -2.18 -4.74
N ALA A 297 -13.57 -2.68 -4.25
CA ALA A 297 -12.26 -2.28 -4.77
C ALA A 297 -12.12 -2.54 -6.28
N ARG A 298 -12.67 -3.66 -6.79
CA ARG A 298 -12.74 -3.95 -8.24
C ARG A 298 -13.65 -2.98 -8.99
N ILE A 299 -14.83 -2.66 -8.46
CA ILE A 299 -15.74 -1.66 -9.07
C ILE A 299 -15.03 -0.31 -9.22
N LEU A 300 -14.23 0.06 -8.21
CA LEU A 300 -13.45 1.31 -8.21
C LEU A 300 -12.18 1.24 -9.08
N GLY A 301 -11.87 0.09 -9.70
CA GLY A 301 -10.71 -0.07 -10.58
C GLY A 301 -9.38 -0.17 -9.84
N PHE A 302 -9.38 -0.51 -8.54
CA PHE A 302 -8.14 -0.66 -7.77
C PHE A 302 -7.46 -1.99 -8.05
N GLU A 303 -6.14 -1.98 -7.96
CA GLU A 303 -5.31 -3.19 -7.94
C GLU A 303 -5.69 -4.06 -6.73
N THR A 304 -6.28 -5.23 -6.99
CA THR A 304 -6.82 -6.10 -5.94
C THR A 304 -6.83 -7.57 -6.37
N THR A 305 -6.92 -8.45 -5.38
CA THR A 305 -6.92 -9.90 -5.58
C THR A 305 -8.21 -10.39 -6.22
N GLN A 306 -8.08 -11.38 -7.11
CA GLN A 306 -9.19 -12.15 -7.67
C GLN A 306 -9.67 -13.23 -6.68
N SER A 307 -10.07 -12.78 -5.49
CA SER A 307 -10.63 -13.63 -4.45
C SER A 307 -11.97 -14.25 -4.84
N THR A 308 -12.16 -15.53 -4.50
CA THR A 308 -13.34 -16.33 -4.82
C THR A 308 -14.02 -16.83 -3.53
N MET A 309 -15.30 -16.51 -3.35
CA MET A 309 -16.12 -17.14 -2.29
C MET A 309 -16.43 -18.59 -2.66
N VAL A 310 -16.23 -19.52 -1.72
CA VAL A 310 -16.45 -20.97 -1.91
C VAL A 310 -17.16 -21.57 -0.70
N ASN A 311 -17.79 -22.72 -0.89
CA ASN A 311 -18.35 -23.54 0.17
C ASN A 311 -17.32 -24.58 0.63
N HIS A 312 -16.80 -24.39 1.84
CA HIS A 312 -15.89 -25.34 2.49
C HIS A 312 -16.61 -26.02 3.65
N ASN A 313 -16.92 -27.32 3.49
CA ASN A 313 -17.60 -28.12 4.52
C ASN A 313 -18.91 -27.51 5.03
N GLY A 314 -19.73 -26.95 4.12
CA GLY A 314 -21.03 -26.35 4.45
C GLY A 314 -20.97 -24.90 4.92
N LYS A 315 -19.78 -24.28 4.93
CA LYS A 315 -19.56 -22.90 5.39
C LYS A 315 -18.98 -22.04 4.28
N ALA A 316 -19.33 -20.75 4.29
CA ALA A 316 -18.68 -19.77 3.42
C ALA A 316 -17.20 -19.62 3.77
N ALA A 317 -16.35 -19.65 2.76
CA ALA A 317 -14.91 -19.43 2.82
C ALA A 317 -14.48 -18.52 1.66
N LEU A 318 -13.34 -17.84 1.81
CA LEU A 318 -12.81 -16.95 0.77
C LEU A 318 -11.44 -17.45 0.35
N TYR A 319 -11.32 -17.90 -0.88
CA TYR A 319 -10.03 -18.18 -1.49
C TYR A 319 -9.42 -16.87 -1.98
N VAL A 320 -8.19 -16.59 -1.56
CA VAL A 320 -7.40 -15.41 -1.95
C VAL A 320 -6.09 -15.89 -2.58
N PRO A 321 -5.93 -15.83 -3.91
CA PRO A 321 -4.65 -16.11 -4.55
C PRO A 321 -3.63 -15.01 -4.24
N PHE A 322 -2.36 -15.37 -4.13
CA PHE A 322 -1.28 -14.41 -3.98
C PHE A 322 -0.78 -13.99 -5.36
N ASP A 323 -0.90 -12.71 -5.65
CA ASP A 323 -0.22 -12.09 -6.77
C ASP A 323 1.27 -11.88 -6.47
N ASN A 324 2.05 -11.50 -7.48
CA ASN A 324 3.45 -11.11 -7.30
C ASN A 324 3.54 -9.73 -6.64
N ILE A 325 3.30 -9.71 -5.33
CA ILE A 325 3.19 -8.51 -4.50
C ILE A 325 4.29 -8.50 -3.44
N GLN A 326 4.66 -7.31 -2.99
CA GLN A 326 5.61 -7.09 -1.90
C GLN A 326 4.88 -6.37 -0.76
N LEU A 327 5.00 -6.85 0.48
CA LEU A 327 4.17 -6.32 1.58
C LEU A 327 4.52 -4.86 1.89
N MET A 328 3.53 -4.03 2.23
CA MET A 328 3.72 -2.60 2.48
C MET A 328 4.76 -2.32 3.59
N LYS A 329 4.92 -3.23 4.55
CA LYS A 329 5.98 -3.16 5.58
C LYS A 329 7.41 -3.07 5.03
N GLU A 330 7.64 -3.46 3.77
CA GLU A 330 8.93 -3.32 3.09
C GLU A 330 9.18 -1.91 2.54
N PHE A 331 8.10 -1.11 2.42
CA PHE A 331 8.10 0.23 1.81
C PHE A 331 7.77 1.33 2.81
N ALA A 332 7.28 0.98 4.00
CA ALA A 332 6.74 1.94 4.95
C ALA A 332 7.14 1.64 6.39
N GLN A 333 7.51 2.70 7.11
CA GLN A 333 7.90 2.64 8.51
C GLN A 333 7.16 3.68 9.34
N GLY A 334 6.96 3.40 10.62
CA GLY A 334 6.26 4.26 11.57
C GLY A 334 6.97 4.38 12.91
N GLU A 335 6.45 5.22 13.79
CA GLU A 335 6.90 5.29 15.17
C GLU A 335 6.44 4.02 15.90
N THR A 336 7.36 3.33 16.57
CA THR A 336 6.98 2.16 17.39
C THR A 336 6.37 2.64 18.70
N GLN A 337 5.08 2.46 18.86
CA GLN A 337 4.33 2.74 20.08
C GLN A 337 3.92 1.44 20.77
N ARG A 338 3.63 1.49 22.07
CA ARG A 338 3.16 0.31 22.83
C ARG A 338 1.71 0.47 23.24
N ILE A 339 0.99 -0.66 23.32
CA ILE A 339 -0.39 -0.66 23.81
C ILE A 339 -0.40 -0.26 25.28
N ILE A 340 -1.10 0.84 25.58
CA ILE A 340 -1.47 1.25 26.93
C ILE A 340 -3.00 1.19 27.00
N VAL A 341 -3.55 0.39 27.93
CA VAL A 341 -5.00 0.33 28.16
C VAL A 341 -5.29 1.02 29.50
N PRO A 342 -6.31 1.90 29.61
CA PRO A 342 -6.78 2.40 30.89
C PRO A 342 -7.15 1.24 31.82
N SER A 343 -6.77 1.34 33.10
CA SER A 343 -7.08 0.36 34.13
C SER A 343 -8.59 0.06 34.17
N GLY A 344 -8.98 -1.14 33.72
CA GLY A 344 -10.37 -1.60 33.78
C GLY A 344 -10.87 -2.43 32.60
N ILE A 345 -10.15 -2.50 31.47
CA ILE A 345 -10.58 -3.27 30.29
C ILE A 345 -9.60 -4.41 30.02
N THR A 346 -9.83 -5.55 30.69
CA THR A 346 -9.11 -6.81 30.47
C THR A 346 -9.72 -7.55 29.28
N LYS A 347 -9.35 -7.12 28.06
CA LYS A 347 -9.23 -7.94 26.82
C LYS A 347 -9.23 -7.01 25.61
N ILE A 348 -8.04 -6.76 25.05
CA ILE A 348 -7.69 -6.61 23.62
C ILE A 348 -6.21 -6.17 23.57
N GLY A 349 -5.32 -7.07 23.14
CA GLY A 349 -3.86 -6.89 23.15
C GLY A 349 -3.24 -7.05 24.54
N THR A 350 -2.01 -7.56 24.61
CA THR A 350 -1.25 -7.56 25.86
C THR A 350 -0.75 -6.14 26.09
N ILE A 351 -0.93 -5.60 27.30
CA ILE A 351 -0.31 -4.33 27.68
C ILE A 351 1.19 -4.44 27.36
N GLY A 352 1.73 -3.49 26.60
CA GLY A 352 3.14 -3.48 26.19
C GLY A 352 3.43 -4.00 24.78
N ASP A 353 2.47 -4.61 24.06
CA ASP A 353 2.73 -5.03 22.67
C ASP A 353 3.05 -3.80 21.79
N PRO A 354 4.12 -3.83 20.97
CA PRO A 354 4.47 -2.73 20.08
C PRO A 354 3.56 -2.69 18.85
N TYR A 355 3.37 -1.52 18.23
CA TYR A 355 2.73 -1.33 16.92
C TYR A 355 3.33 -0.10 16.24
N LEU A 356 3.21 -0.02 14.91
CA LEU A 356 3.63 1.16 14.16
C LEU A 356 2.50 2.20 14.14
N HIS A 357 2.85 3.44 14.46
CA HIS A 357 1.96 4.59 14.37
C HIS A 357 2.49 5.63 13.39
N HIS A 358 1.59 6.36 12.75
CA HIS A 358 1.91 7.41 11.78
C HIS A 358 2.96 6.98 10.73
N SER A 359 2.80 5.79 10.14
CA SER A 359 3.71 5.36 9.07
C SER A 359 3.70 6.28 7.86
N THR A 360 4.88 6.44 7.26
CA THR A 360 5.12 7.12 5.98
C THR A 360 5.89 6.17 5.07
N ILE A 361 5.90 6.45 3.77
CA ILE A 361 6.78 5.73 2.84
C ILE A 361 8.23 6.01 3.24
N THR A 362 9.04 4.96 3.30
CA THR A 362 10.46 5.06 3.56
C THR A 362 11.13 5.74 2.35
N PRO A 363 11.90 6.81 2.54
CA PRO A 363 12.63 7.43 1.44
C PRO A 363 13.71 6.48 0.90
N VAL A 364 14.00 6.56 -0.40
CA VAL A 364 15.04 5.73 -1.03
C VAL A 364 16.47 6.22 -0.73
N GLY A 365 16.63 7.40 -0.13
CA GLY A 365 17.93 8.06 0.11
C GLY A 365 18.02 8.72 1.49
N ASN A 366 18.44 9.98 1.52
CA ASN A 366 18.84 10.70 2.74
C ASN A 366 17.70 11.13 3.68
N GLY A 367 16.46 10.88 3.30
CA GLY A 367 15.24 11.33 3.98
C GLY A 367 15.01 12.83 3.91
N LEU A 368 15.50 13.51 2.86
CA LEU A 368 15.25 14.95 2.64
C LEU A 368 14.09 15.20 1.69
N HIS A 369 13.91 14.33 0.72
CA HIS A 369 12.78 14.32 -0.19
C HIS A 369 11.89 13.11 0.09
N CYS A 370 10.59 13.28 -0.10
CA CYS A 370 9.66 12.17 -0.07
C CYS A 370 9.84 11.28 -1.31
N ASP A 371 9.43 10.01 -1.21
CA ASP A 371 9.39 9.14 -2.39
C ASP A 371 8.48 9.72 -3.48
N THR A 372 8.93 9.59 -4.73
CA THR A 372 8.22 10.04 -5.93
C THR A 372 7.99 8.90 -6.94
N THR A 373 8.40 7.67 -6.59
CA THR A 373 8.38 6.53 -7.51
C THR A 373 7.18 5.62 -7.30
N LEU A 374 6.62 5.59 -6.09
CA LEU A 374 5.30 5.02 -5.85
C LEU A 374 4.21 5.98 -6.29
N ASN A 375 3.14 5.42 -6.83
CA ASN A 375 1.94 6.19 -7.15
C ASN A 375 1.27 6.70 -5.87
N ASP A 376 0.53 7.80 -6.00
CA ASP A 376 -0.24 8.40 -4.91
C ASP A 376 -1.40 7.45 -4.50
N PHE A 377 -1.72 7.39 -3.21
CA PHE A 377 -2.72 6.45 -2.66
C PHE A 377 -4.06 7.13 -2.30
N GLY A 378 -4.19 8.43 -2.55
CA GLY A 378 -5.30 9.25 -2.09
C GLY A 378 -6.64 8.85 -2.72
N ASP A 379 -6.62 8.31 -3.94
CA ASP A 379 -7.80 7.75 -4.62
C ASP A 379 -8.52 6.68 -3.79
N LYS A 380 -7.80 6.02 -2.88
CA LYS A 380 -8.33 4.96 -1.99
C LYS A 380 -8.83 5.50 -0.64
N ALA A 381 -8.70 6.79 -0.36
CA ALA A 381 -9.15 7.39 0.91
C ALA A 381 -10.67 7.24 1.09
N ALA A 382 -11.46 7.54 0.06
CA ALA A 382 -12.91 7.43 0.08
C ALA A 382 -13.37 5.98 0.31
N PHE A 383 -12.71 5.02 -0.32
CA PHE A 383 -12.93 3.59 -0.09
C PHE A 383 -12.57 3.17 1.33
N SER A 384 -11.48 3.69 1.88
CA SER A 384 -11.08 3.46 3.29
C SER A 384 -12.16 3.91 4.26
N PHE A 385 -12.75 5.09 4.03
CA PHE A 385 -13.88 5.59 4.81
C PHE A 385 -15.13 4.73 4.66
N LEU A 386 -15.45 4.31 3.43
CA LEU A 386 -16.59 3.43 3.17
C LEU A 386 -16.46 2.09 3.91
N CYS A 387 -15.24 1.55 4.00
CA CYS A 387 -14.96 0.35 4.78
C CYS A 387 -15.03 0.62 6.30
N ASN A 388 -14.61 1.81 6.73
CA ASN A 388 -14.51 2.26 8.12
C ASN A 388 -13.69 1.33 9.02
N ASP A 389 -12.72 0.66 8.40
CA ASP A 389 -11.85 -0.29 9.07
C ASP A 389 -10.65 0.41 9.70
N THR A 390 -10.58 0.36 11.03
CA THR A 390 -9.49 0.94 11.82
C THR A 390 -8.14 0.25 11.61
N ASP A 391 -8.12 -0.91 10.95
CA ASP A 391 -6.93 -1.69 10.58
C ASP A 391 -6.69 -1.73 9.06
N PHE A 392 -7.19 -0.73 8.32
CA PHE A 392 -7.09 -0.67 6.84
C PHE A 392 -5.68 -1.00 6.31
N VAL A 393 -4.61 -0.43 6.88
CA VAL A 393 -3.22 -0.77 6.48
C VAL A 393 -2.60 -1.86 7.36
N GLY A 394 -3.13 -2.06 8.57
CA GLY A 394 -2.61 -2.98 9.56
C GLY A 394 -1.67 -2.33 10.58
N ALA A 395 -1.59 -2.91 11.78
CA ALA A 395 -0.72 -2.46 12.87
C ALA A 395 0.79 -2.37 12.52
N TYR A 396 1.24 -3.15 11.53
CA TYR A 396 2.62 -3.24 11.06
C TYR A 396 2.69 -3.16 9.54
N ASN A 397 1.77 -2.42 8.89
CA ASN A 397 1.74 -2.25 7.44
C ASN A 397 1.63 -3.57 6.66
N GLN A 398 0.87 -4.53 7.19
CA GLN A 398 0.82 -5.89 6.65
C GLN A 398 -0.45 -6.25 5.88
N ASN A 399 -1.50 -5.43 5.93
CA ASN A 399 -2.79 -5.75 5.29
C ASN A 399 -2.88 -5.24 3.84
N LYS A 400 -1.84 -4.55 3.36
CA LYS A 400 -1.72 -4.00 2.00
C LYS A 400 -0.32 -4.27 1.46
N ALA A 401 -0.18 -4.25 0.14
CA ALA A 401 1.07 -4.54 -0.55
C ALA A 401 1.33 -3.53 -1.67
N ILE A 402 2.51 -3.60 -2.24
CA ILE A 402 2.89 -2.92 -3.48
C ILE A 402 2.99 -3.96 -4.59
N ILE A 403 2.41 -3.65 -5.74
CA ILE A 403 2.55 -4.44 -6.97
C ILE A 403 3.41 -3.65 -7.99
N ARG A 404 4.28 -4.37 -8.73
CA ARG A 404 5.22 -3.80 -9.72
C ARG A 404 6.14 -2.69 -9.17
N GLY A 405 6.31 -2.60 -7.84
CA GLY A 405 7.09 -1.54 -7.20
C GLY A 405 6.48 -0.13 -7.32
N LYS A 406 5.17 -0.01 -7.60
CA LYS A 406 4.51 1.29 -7.86
C LYS A 406 3.14 1.47 -7.21
N ASP A 407 2.28 0.46 -7.30
CA ASP A 407 0.85 0.61 -7.03
C ASP A 407 0.46 -0.05 -5.71
N LEU A 408 -0.42 0.62 -4.95
CA LEU A 408 -1.02 0.03 -3.76
C LEU A 408 -2.00 -1.08 -4.14
N TYR A 409 -1.73 -2.28 -3.67
CA TYR A 409 -2.50 -3.49 -3.91
C TYR A 409 -3.31 -3.89 -2.67
N ILE A 410 -4.63 -4.07 -2.85
CA ILE A 410 -5.60 -4.36 -1.80
C ILE A 410 -5.95 -5.84 -1.82
N PHE A 411 -5.58 -6.59 -0.77
CA PHE A 411 -5.83 -8.04 -0.69
C PHE A 411 -6.43 -8.51 0.63
N ASP A 412 -6.51 -7.61 1.61
CA ASP A 412 -7.15 -7.85 2.90
C ASP A 412 -7.87 -6.57 3.30
N GLN A 413 -9.21 -6.57 3.23
CA GLN A 413 -10.03 -5.42 3.61
C GLN A 413 -11.43 -5.88 4.02
N VAL A 414 -12.01 -5.28 5.06
CA VAL A 414 -13.36 -5.60 5.54
C VAL A 414 -14.21 -4.35 5.61
N ILE A 415 -15.53 -4.46 5.34
CA ILE A 415 -16.51 -3.43 5.65
C ILE A 415 -17.04 -3.63 7.07
N MET A 416 -16.84 -2.63 7.92
CA MET A 416 -17.35 -2.63 9.29
C MET A 416 -18.85 -2.35 9.30
N SER A 417 -19.61 -3.05 10.14
CA SER A 417 -21.05 -2.80 10.31
C SER A 417 -21.38 -1.55 11.15
N SER A 418 -20.40 -1.00 11.86
CA SER A 418 -20.54 0.20 12.67
C SER A 418 -19.40 1.19 12.40
N ASP A 419 -19.71 2.46 12.55
CA ASP A 419 -18.76 3.54 12.32
C ASP A 419 -17.91 3.80 13.56
N LYS A 420 -16.60 3.82 13.34
CA LYS A 420 -15.57 4.23 14.29
C LYS A 420 -14.90 5.53 13.86
N MET A 421 -15.02 5.91 12.59
CA MET A 421 -14.38 7.07 12.00
C MET A 421 -15.35 7.86 11.09
N ASP A 422 -15.15 9.17 11.02
CA ASP A 422 -15.79 10.11 10.11
C ASP A 422 -14.77 10.71 9.15
N PHE A 423 -15.22 11.36 8.08
CA PHE A 423 -14.38 12.27 7.31
C PHE A 423 -14.40 13.69 7.86
N ASP A 424 -13.26 14.38 7.78
CA ASP A 424 -13.17 15.83 7.95
C ASP A 424 -12.86 16.53 6.62
N THR A 425 -12.76 17.87 6.67
CA THR A 425 -12.51 18.73 5.50
C THR A 425 -11.19 18.48 4.77
N ARG A 426 -10.27 17.70 5.35
CA ARG A 426 -9.00 17.29 4.71
C ARG A 426 -9.15 16.00 3.90
N LEU A 427 -10.36 15.43 3.88
CA LEU A 427 -10.63 14.07 3.41
C LEU A 427 -9.80 13.02 4.18
N SER A 428 -9.60 13.28 5.47
CA SER A 428 -8.88 12.40 6.40
C SER A 428 -9.84 11.80 7.43
N MET A 429 -9.57 10.58 7.86
CA MET A 429 -10.44 9.85 8.79
C MET A 429 -10.20 10.31 10.23
N ILE A 430 -11.26 10.70 10.93
CA ILE A 430 -11.23 11.12 12.34
C ILE A 430 -12.10 10.18 13.19
N PRO A 431 -11.66 9.73 14.37
CA PRO A 431 -12.49 8.93 15.26
C PRO A 431 -13.81 9.59 15.68
N THR A 432 -14.84 8.76 15.85
CA THR A 432 -16.16 9.12 16.38
C THR A 432 -16.32 8.75 17.88
N GLY A 433 -17.07 9.56 18.63
CA GLY A 433 -17.45 9.28 20.02
C GLY A 433 -16.50 9.79 21.13
N VAL A 434 -16.91 9.60 22.40
CA VAL A 434 -16.22 10.11 23.62
C VAL A 434 -14.99 9.28 24.02
N LYS A 435 -14.82 8.08 23.46
CA LYS A 435 -13.66 7.20 23.70
C LYS A 435 -12.42 7.73 22.96
N ARG A 436 -11.94 8.90 23.38
CA ARG A 436 -10.61 9.39 23.05
C ARG A 436 -9.60 8.41 23.66
N HIS A 437 -8.59 8.02 22.87
CA HIS A 437 -7.44 7.19 23.31
C HIS A 437 -7.67 5.67 23.41
N SER A 438 -8.33 5.04 22.42
CA SER A 438 -8.09 3.61 22.18
C SER A 438 -7.30 3.39 20.89
N ARG A 439 -6.42 2.39 20.89
CA ARG A 439 -5.57 1.90 19.77
C ARG A 439 -6.30 1.79 18.43
N HIS A 440 -7.61 1.57 18.44
CA HIS A 440 -8.45 1.45 17.24
C HIS A 440 -9.01 2.81 16.78
N ASN A 441 -9.25 3.74 17.70
CA ASN A 441 -9.82 5.05 17.37
C ASN A 441 -8.77 6.02 16.80
N GLN A 442 -7.48 5.81 17.07
CA GLN A 442 -6.43 6.64 16.47
C GLN A 442 -6.11 6.27 15.01
N GLY A 443 -6.65 5.17 14.48
CA GLY A 443 -6.43 4.67 13.12
C GLY A 443 -4.99 4.17 12.93
N ARG A 444 -4.80 2.86 12.79
CA ARG A 444 -3.45 2.29 12.60
C ARG A 444 -2.96 2.61 11.20
N ASN A 445 -1.81 3.27 11.09
CA ASN A 445 -1.09 3.58 9.84
C ASN A 445 -1.93 4.16 8.69
N ARG A 446 -3.09 4.75 9.00
CA ARG A 446 -3.92 5.48 8.03
C ARG A 446 -3.18 6.63 7.39
N SER A 447 -2.14 7.14 8.07
CA SER A 447 -1.22 8.13 7.53
C SER A 447 -0.66 7.72 6.18
N LEU A 448 -0.49 6.43 5.85
CA LEU A 448 -0.02 6.04 4.52
C LEU A 448 -1.00 6.39 3.39
N ILE A 449 -2.31 6.38 3.68
CA ILE A 449 -3.37 6.81 2.76
C ILE A 449 -3.62 8.31 2.88
N GLU A 450 -3.55 8.86 4.10
CA GLU A 450 -3.77 10.30 4.34
C GLU A 450 -2.59 11.18 3.88
N ASP A 451 -1.39 10.61 3.82
CA ASP A 451 -0.14 11.15 3.25
C ASP A 451 -0.16 11.00 1.71
N SER A 452 -1.20 11.58 1.14
CA SER A 452 -1.53 11.60 -0.29
C SER A 452 -2.07 12.97 -0.66
N SER A 453 -1.97 13.35 -1.93
CA SER A 453 -2.50 14.62 -2.38
C SER A 453 -4.01 14.69 -2.14
N PHE A 454 -4.48 15.87 -1.81
CA PHE A 454 -5.88 16.24 -1.76
C PHE A 454 -6.52 16.13 -3.11
N ASP A 455 -5.79 16.42 -4.20
CA ASP A 455 -6.25 16.19 -5.55
C ASP A 455 -6.70 14.75 -5.75
N THR A 456 -5.83 13.76 -5.49
CA THR A 456 -6.19 12.35 -5.64
C THR A 456 -7.26 11.90 -4.65
N LYS A 457 -7.24 12.40 -3.40
CA LYS A 457 -8.31 12.14 -2.42
C LYS A 457 -9.66 12.67 -2.88
N PHE A 458 -9.69 13.88 -3.43
CA PHE A 458 -10.90 14.55 -3.87
C PHE A 458 -11.48 13.86 -5.11
N GLU A 459 -10.64 13.48 -6.07
CA GLU A 459 -11.03 12.65 -7.21
C GLU A 459 -11.50 11.25 -6.76
N GLY A 460 -10.84 10.64 -5.76
CA GLY A 460 -11.28 9.37 -5.18
C GLY A 460 -12.68 9.42 -4.57
N VAL A 461 -13.06 10.55 -3.96
CA VAL A 461 -14.44 10.77 -3.47
C VAL A 461 -15.41 10.89 -4.63
N ILE A 462 -15.09 11.69 -5.65
CA ILE A 462 -15.94 11.85 -6.84
C ILE A 462 -16.16 10.49 -7.51
N HIS A 463 -15.08 9.73 -7.72
CA HIS A 463 -15.13 8.40 -8.31
C HIS A 463 -16.00 7.44 -7.49
N LEU A 464 -15.86 7.44 -6.15
CA LEU A 464 -16.70 6.62 -5.30
C LEU A 464 -18.19 7.00 -5.40
N LEU A 465 -18.52 8.29 -5.40
CA LEU A 465 -19.91 8.76 -5.52
C LEU A 465 -20.51 8.39 -6.87
N ASN A 466 -19.76 8.51 -7.97
CA ASN A 466 -20.20 8.11 -9.30
C ASN A 466 -20.44 6.59 -9.41
N ASN A 467 -19.84 5.78 -8.54
CA ASN A 467 -20.01 4.32 -8.49
C ASN A 467 -21.01 3.85 -7.43
N GLN A 468 -21.74 4.77 -6.76
CA GLN A 468 -22.69 4.42 -5.69
C GLN A 468 -23.77 3.45 -6.17
N GLU A 469 -24.34 3.67 -7.36
CA GLU A 469 -25.38 2.80 -7.92
C GLU A 469 -24.85 1.39 -8.21
N ARG A 470 -23.68 1.28 -8.83
CA ARG A 470 -23.02 -0.02 -9.12
C ARG A 470 -22.77 -0.81 -7.84
N ILE A 471 -22.31 -0.16 -6.77
CA ILE A 471 -22.12 -0.77 -5.45
C ILE A 471 -23.46 -1.25 -4.88
N ASN A 472 -24.52 -0.44 -4.99
CA ASN A 472 -25.86 -0.81 -4.50
C ASN A 472 -26.43 -2.01 -5.27
N THR A 473 -26.31 -2.03 -6.58
CA THR A 473 -26.76 -3.14 -7.42
C THR A 473 -25.99 -4.43 -7.11
N MET A 474 -24.68 -4.35 -6.89
CA MET A 474 -23.89 -5.49 -6.41
C MET A 474 -24.40 -6.02 -5.07
N MET A 475 -24.70 -5.14 -4.11
CA MET A 475 -25.25 -5.52 -2.81
C MET A 475 -26.63 -6.15 -2.92
N ASP A 476 -27.51 -5.62 -3.77
CA ASP A 476 -28.81 -6.21 -4.07
C ASP A 476 -28.67 -7.63 -4.63
N LYS A 477 -27.73 -7.81 -5.56
CA LYS A 477 -27.44 -9.13 -6.13
C LYS A 477 -26.99 -10.15 -5.08
N ILE A 478 -26.13 -9.74 -4.15
CA ILE A 478 -25.71 -10.60 -3.03
C ILE A 478 -26.92 -11.06 -2.20
N ILE A 479 -27.82 -10.12 -1.86
CA ILE A 479 -29.01 -10.41 -1.06
C ILE A 479 -29.96 -11.35 -1.82
N GLU A 480 -30.19 -11.09 -3.10
CA GLU A 480 -31.01 -11.95 -3.98
C GLU A 480 -30.46 -13.37 -4.08
N THR A 481 -29.16 -13.53 -4.25
CA THR A 481 -28.51 -14.84 -4.35
C THR A 481 -28.68 -15.63 -3.05
N HIS A 482 -28.50 -15.00 -1.88
CA HIS A 482 -28.78 -15.65 -0.60
C HIS A 482 -30.25 -16.06 -0.46
N ALA A 483 -31.18 -15.20 -0.90
CA ALA A 483 -32.60 -15.52 -0.88
C ALA A 483 -32.96 -16.71 -1.78
N SER A 484 -32.37 -16.79 -2.97
CA SER A 484 -32.54 -17.93 -3.88
C SER A 484 -32.00 -19.21 -3.27
N ASN A 485 -30.78 -19.18 -2.73
CA ASN A 485 -30.14 -20.34 -2.11
C ASN A 485 -30.91 -20.83 -0.87
N LEU A 486 -31.47 -19.92 -0.08
CA LEU A 486 -32.35 -20.28 1.04
C LEU A 486 -33.60 -21.03 0.59
N LYS A 487 -34.23 -20.59 -0.51
CA LYS A 487 -35.40 -21.24 -1.08
C LYS A 487 -35.06 -22.66 -1.57
N ASP A 488 -33.95 -22.81 -2.28
CA ASP A 488 -33.51 -24.10 -2.81
C ASP A 488 -33.13 -25.08 -1.70
N THR A 489 -32.40 -24.62 -0.67
CA THR A 489 -32.06 -25.43 0.50
C THR A 489 -33.31 -25.83 1.29
N GLN A 490 -34.29 -24.93 1.46
CA GLN A 490 -35.57 -25.24 2.12
C GLN A 490 -36.34 -26.34 1.36
N GLN A 491 -36.41 -26.24 0.02
CA GLN A 491 -37.06 -27.26 -0.80
C GLN A 491 -36.40 -28.65 -0.65
N LYS A 492 -35.06 -28.70 -0.58
CA LYS A 492 -34.31 -29.95 -0.33
C LYS A 492 -34.61 -30.53 1.06
N ILE A 493 -34.66 -29.69 2.09
CA ILE A 493 -35.03 -30.08 3.46
C ILE A 493 -36.44 -30.67 3.49
N ASP A 494 -37.41 -30.00 2.88
CA ASP A 494 -38.81 -30.45 2.85
C ASP A 494 -38.97 -31.79 2.12
N SER A 495 -38.26 -31.96 1.00
CA SER A 495 -38.23 -33.22 0.24
C SER A 495 -37.67 -34.38 1.07
N LEU A 496 -36.63 -34.15 1.88
CA LEU A 496 -36.09 -35.17 2.78
C LEU A 496 -37.05 -35.49 3.92
N ARG A 497 -37.71 -34.48 4.51
CA ARG A 497 -38.65 -34.66 5.64
C ARG A 497 -39.94 -35.38 5.25
N GLN A 498 -40.34 -35.36 3.99
CA GLN A 498 -41.50 -36.11 3.47
C GLN A 498 -41.25 -37.63 3.41
N ASN A 499 -40.01 -38.11 3.57
CA ASN A 499 -39.71 -39.53 3.66
C ASN A 499 -39.90 -40.07 5.09
N ASN A 500 -40.93 -40.91 5.30
CA ASN A 500 -41.28 -41.49 6.61
C ASN A 500 -40.19 -42.36 7.27
N SER A 501 -39.16 -42.79 6.52
CA SER A 501 -38.00 -43.50 7.05
C SER A 501 -36.71 -42.93 6.46
N LEU A 502 -35.98 -42.15 7.28
CA LEU A 502 -34.67 -41.60 6.93
C LEU A 502 -33.57 -42.57 7.35
N ASP A 503 -32.81 -43.08 6.38
CA ASP A 503 -31.56 -43.79 6.66
C ASP A 503 -30.49 -42.86 7.26
N THR A 504 -29.38 -43.45 7.73
CA THR A 504 -28.28 -42.71 8.38
C THR A 504 -27.64 -41.67 7.47
N MET A 505 -27.58 -41.90 6.16
CA MET A 505 -26.99 -40.96 5.20
C MET A 505 -27.90 -39.75 5.01
N LYS A 506 -29.20 -39.98 4.82
CA LYS A 506 -30.21 -38.91 4.71
C LYS A 506 -30.35 -38.09 5.99
N LYS A 507 -30.16 -38.70 7.18
CA LYS A 507 -30.10 -37.97 8.45
C LYS A 507 -28.89 -37.03 8.52
N LYS A 508 -27.72 -37.48 8.05
CA LYS A 508 -26.52 -36.64 7.97
C LYS A 508 -26.71 -35.50 6.96
N GLU A 509 -27.29 -35.80 5.80
CA GLU A 509 -27.62 -34.79 4.78
C GLU A 509 -28.63 -33.76 5.30
N LEU A 510 -29.67 -34.19 6.01
CA LEU A 510 -30.64 -33.28 6.63
C LEU A 510 -29.99 -32.37 7.67
N SER A 511 -29.09 -32.90 8.50
CA SER A 511 -28.31 -32.09 9.46
C SER A 511 -27.47 -31.05 8.74
N PHE A 512 -26.74 -31.48 7.70
CA PHE A 512 -25.90 -30.60 6.88
C PHE A 512 -26.70 -29.47 6.23
N LEU A 513 -27.84 -29.78 5.60
CA LEU A 513 -28.70 -28.79 4.96
C LEU A 513 -29.32 -27.83 5.99
N THR A 514 -29.66 -28.30 7.18
CA THR A 514 -30.17 -27.46 8.27
C THR A 514 -29.09 -26.48 8.76
N ASP A 515 -27.84 -26.95 8.90
CA ASP A 515 -26.71 -26.10 9.25
C ASP A 515 -26.42 -25.06 8.16
N GLN A 516 -26.45 -25.48 6.89
CA GLN A 516 -26.30 -24.60 5.73
C GLN A 516 -27.41 -23.53 5.67
N GLN A 517 -28.66 -23.90 5.98
CA GLN A 517 -29.77 -22.94 6.01
C GLN A 517 -29.57 -21.88 7.11
N SER A 518 -29.19 -22.31 8.32
CA SER A 518 -28.88 -21.40 9.43
C SER A 518 -27.77 -20.41 9.07
N GLU A 519 -26.80 -20.90 8.30
CA GLU A 519 -25.69 -20.12 7.79
C GLU A 519 -26.12 -19.07 6.76
N LEU A 520 -26.89 -19.47 5.75
CA LEU A 520 -27.42 -18.57 4.72
C LEU A 520 -28.33 -17.46 5.31
N LEU A 521 -29.12 -17.76 6.36
CA LEU A 521 -29.94 -16.76 7.04
C LEU A 521 -29.08 -15.65 7.67
N LYS A 522 -27.94 -16.01 8.28
CA LYS A 522 -27.02 -15.03 8.86
C LYS A 522 -26.37 -14.17 7.79
N LEU A 523 -25.94 -14.78 6.68
CA LEU A 523 -25.29 -14.07 5.58
C LEU A 523 -26.23 -13.10 4.88
N LYS A 524 -27.50 -13.48 4.67
CA LYS A 524 -28.53 -12.58 4.12
C LYS A 524 -28.76 -11.35 5.01
N ALA A 525 -28.99 -11.57 6.31
CA ALA A 525 -29.22 -10.48 7.26
C ALA A 525 -27.99 -9.56 7.39
N ASP A 526 -26.78 -10.13 7.32
CA ASP A 526 -25.54 -9.36 7.30
C ASP A 526 -25.41 -8.52 6.02
N ALA A 527 -25.71 -9.08 4.85
CA ALA A 527 -25.67 -8.35 3.58
C ALA A 527 -26.64 -7.15 3.57
N GLU A 528 -27.87 -7.34 4.08
CA GLU A 528 -28.85 -6.25 4.26
C GLU A 528 -28.33 -5.18 5.22
N THR A 529 -27.73 -5.59 6.34
CA THR A 529 -27.12 -4.67 7.33
C THR A 529 -25.99 -3.87 6.70
N ILE A 530 -25.07 -4.53 6.00
CA ILE A 530 -23.93 -3.89 5.33
C ILE A 530 -24.40 -2.94 4.23
N LYS A 531 -25.42 -3.29 3.43
CA LYS A 531 -26.00 -2.38 2.44
C LYS A 531 -26.54 -1.11 3.10
N GLY A 532 -27.28 -1.26 4.20
CA GLY A 532 -27.78 -0.13 4.99
C GLY A 532 -26.64 0.74 5.52
N THR A 533 -25.58 0.14 6.07
CA THR A 533 -24.39 0.85 6.54
C THR A 533 -23.68 1.61 5.41
N ILE A 534 -23.49 1.00 4.24
CA ILE A 534 -22.89 1.62 3.06
C ILE A 534 -23.67 2.88 2.64
N ASN A 535 -25.00 2.77 2.51
CA ASN A 535 -25.84 3.89 2.11
C ASN A 535 -25.84 5.02 3.16
N ASN A 536 -25.91 4.68 4.45
CA ASN A 536 -25.77 5.67 5.51
C ASN A 536 -24.42 6.41 5.46
N ARG A 537 -23.34 5.73 5.07
CA ARG A 537 -22.02 6.36 4.89
C ARG A 537 -21.98 7.28 3.69
N PHE A 538 -22.62 6.93 2.57
CA PHE A 538 -22.79 7.85 1.44
C PHE A 538 -23.51 9.14 1.88
N ASP A 539 -24.62 9.01 2.60
CA ASP A 539 -25.43 10.15 3.03
C ASP A 539 -24.71 11.04 4.06
N SER A 540 -23.95 10.44 4.98
CA SER A 540 -23.31 11.13 6.10
C SER A 540 -21.85 11.56 5.86
N MET A 541 -21.27 11.21 4.71
CA MET A 541 -19.86 11.44 4.35
C MET A 541 -19.41 12.88 4.62
N PHE A 542 -20.27 13.85 4.30
CA PHE A 542 -19.96 15.28 4.36
C PHE A 542 -20.50 15.99 5.59
N LYS A 543 -20.91 15.27 6.65
CA LYS A 543 -21.50 15.91 7.84
C LYS A 543 -20.58 16.91 8.56
N ASN A 544 -19.26 16.78 8.38
CA ASN A 544 -18.25 17.69 8.95
C ASN A 544 -17.74 18.74 7.96
N PHE A 545 -18.32 18.80 6.75
CA PHE A 545 -17.93 19.77 5.71
C PHE A 545 -18.64 21.12 5.91
N PRO A 546 -18.11 22.21 5.33
CA PRO A 546 -18.79 23.49 5.32
C PRO A 546 -20.15 23.38 4.64
N SER A 547 -21.10 24.21 5.10
CA SER A 547 -22.32 24.46 4.34
C SER A 547 -21.99 25.13 3.00
N ILE A 548 -22.79 24.85 1.97
CA ILE A 548 -22.70 25.52 0.68
C ILE A 548 -24.03 26.17 0.33
N HIS A 549 -24.00 27.46 -0.02
CA HIS A 549 -25.21 28.26 -0.25
C HIS A 549 -26.23 28.17 0.91
N LYS A 550 -25.74 28.13 2.15
CA LYS A 550 -26.53 27.99 3.39
C LYS A 550 -27.26 26.66 3.55
N SER A 551 -26.95 25.66 2.72
CA SER A 551 -27.43 24.29 2.86
C SER A 551 -26.32 23.38 3.40
N PRO A 552 -26.63 22.39 4.26
CA PRO A 552 -25.67 21.37 4.63
C PRO A 552 -25.11 20.67 3.40
N MET A 553 -23.83 20.29 3.43
CA MET A 553 -23.20 19.58 2.32
C MET A 553 -23.85 18.20 2.15
N THR A 554 -24.30 17.90 0.93
CA THR A 554 -24.78 16.58 0.52
C THR A 554 -23.90 16.06 -0.63
N PRO A 555 -23.90 14.74 -0.93
CA PRO A 555 -23.15 14.21 -2.07
C PRO A 555 -23.47 14.89 -3.40
N ALA A 556 -24.76 15.16 -3.66
CA ALA A 556 -25.19 15.84 -4.88
C ALA A 556 -24.66 17.29 -4.96
N LEU A 557 -24.68 18.03 -3.84
CA LEU A 557 -24.11 19.38 -3.78
C LEU A 557 -22.59 19.36 -3.93
N PHE A 558 -21.91 18.39 -3.33
CA PHE A 558 -20.47 18.20 -3.45
C PHE A 558 -20.06 18.01 -4.92
N LEU A 559 -20.71 17.07 -5.64
CA LEU A 559 -20.44 16.81 -7.05
C LEU A 559 -20.71 18.05 -7.93
N LYS A 560 -21.82 18.74 -7.67
CA LYS A 560 -22.24 19.93 -8.45
C LYS A 560 -21.27 21.10 -8.30
N HIS A 561 -20.71 21.30 -7.10
CA HIS A 561 -19.90 22.47 -6.76
C HIS A 561 -18.42 22.13 -6.50
N LYS A 562 -17.97 20.99 -7.03
CA LYS A 562 -16.64 20.43 -6.76
C LYS A 562 -15.49 21.42 -7.06
N ASP A 563 -15.63 22.20 -8.13
CA ASP A 563 -14.63 23.18 -8.59
C ASP A 563 -14.51 24.40 -7.67
N GLN A 564 -15.53 24.67 -6.84
CA GLN A 564 -15.49 25.74 -5.84
C GLN A 564 -15.08 25.21 -4.46
N ILE A 565 -15.49 23.99 -4.13
CA ILE A 565 -15.20 23.35 -2.84
C ILE A 565 -13.71 23.03 -2.72
N LYS A 566 -13.11 22.41 -3.74
CA LYS A 566 -11.72 21.97 -3.71
C LYS A 566 -10.74 23.11 -3.34
N PRO A 567 -10.65 24.22 -4.09
CA PRO A 567 -9.66 25.26 -3.77
C PRO A 567 -9.99 26.03 -2.48
N ALA A 568 -11.26 26.05 -2.04
CA ALA A 568 -11.63 26.57 -0.72
C ALA A 568 -11.04 25.71 0.41
N LEU A 569 -11.17 24.39 0.33
CA LEU A 569 -10.64 23.47 1.33
C LEU A 569 -9.11 23.38 1.30
N GLU A 570 -8.49 23.57 0.14
CA GLU A 570 -7.02 23.74 0.05
C GLU A 570 -6.56 25.00 0.78
N LEU A 571 -7.24 26.13 0.59
CA LEU A 571 -6.96 27.35 1.34
C LEU A 571 -7.14 27.11 2.84
N GLU A 572 -8.24 26.46 3.26
CA GLU A 572 -8.44 26.07 4.66
C GLU A 572 -7.23 25.31 5.20
N LYS A 573 -6.73 24.31 4.48
CA LYS A 573 -5.57 23.57 4.95
C LYS A 573 -4.34 24.45 5.07
N LEU A 574 -3.99 25.21 4.04
CA LEU A 574 -2.75 25.99 4.03
C LEU A 574 -2.71 27.02 5.17
N VAL A 575 -3.88 27.50 5.60
CA VAL A 575 -3.95 28.41 6.75
C VAL A 575 -3.71 27.72 8.10
N ASN A 576 -3.69 26.38 8.15
CA ASN A 576 -3.41 25.58 9.33
C ASN A 576 -1.96 25.08 9.43
N ASN A 577 -1.02 25.62 8.63
CA ASN A 577 0.41 25.29 8.68
C ASN A 577 0.71 23.80 8.60
N PRO A 578 0.46 23.17 7.45
CA PRO A 578 0.90 21.81 7.23
C PRO A 578 2.42 21.64 7.47
N VAL A 579 2.92 20.41 7.63
CA VAL A 579 4.35 20.14 7.85
C VAL A 579 4.89 19.11 6.86
N LEU A 580 6.10 19.35 6.31
CA LEU A 580 6.75 18.45 5.34
C LEU A 580 7.37 17.21 5.96
N PHE A 581 7.65 17.26 7.26
CA PHE A 581 8.33 16.21 8.00
C PHE A 581 7.54 15.91 9.27
N SER A 582 7.50 14.66 9.68
CA SER A 582 7.01 14.27 11.00
C SER A 582 7.91 14.81 12.10
N ASP A 583 7.45 14.76 13.35
CA ASP A 583 8.25 15.22 14.50
C ASP A 583 9.58 14.46 14.63
N ASP A 584 9.63 13.19 14.20
CA ASP A 584 10.84 12.34 14.17
C ASP A 584 11.68 12.51 12.89
N GLY A 585 11.28 13.34 11.94
CA GLY A 585 12.09 13.74 10.77
C GLY A 585 11.86 12.92 9.50
N ARG A 586 10.88 12.02 9.46
CA ARG A 586 10.49 11.31 8.23
C ARG A 586 9.73 12.26 7.30
N PRO A 587 10.02 12.25 5.99
CA PRO A 587 9.31 13.10 5.04
C PRO A 587 7.88 12.58 4.82
N TYR A 588 6.92 13.50 4.80
CA TYR A 588 5.57 13.24 4.27
C TYR A 588 5.60 13.39 2.75
N ARG A 589 4.91 12.51 2.02
CA ARG A 589 4.65 12.70 0.58
C ARG A 589 3.72 13.87 0.33
N HIS A 590 2.68 14.05 1.13
CA HIS A 590 1.78 15.19 1.09
C HIS A 590 1.36 15.61 2.51
N PRO A 591 1.57 16.88 2.89
CA PRO A 591 1.54 17.28 4.29
C PRO A 591 0.10 17.50 4.81
N TRP A 592 -0.82 16.53 4.68
CA TRP A 592 -2.26 16.61 5.03
C TRP A 592 -2.61 15.94 6.37
N THR A 593 -1.62 15.68 7.21
CA THR A 593 -1.75 14.73 8.33
C THR A 593 -2.29 15.35 9.63
N THR A 594 -2.08 16.66 9.86
CA THR A 594 -2.51 17.36 11.08
C THR A 594 -3.90 17.98 10.97
N ARG A 595 -4.66 17.99 12.07
CA ARG A 595 -6.06 18.44 12.09
C ARG A 595 -6.16 19.96 11.97
N ASN A 596 -7.10 20.42 11.14
CA ASN A 596 -7.40 21.85 11.02
C ASN A 596 -8.12 22.37 12.28
N THR A 597 -7.56 23.41 12.87
CA THR A 597 -8.17 24.20 13.95
C THR A 597 -8.98 25.36 13.39
N THR A 598 -8.47 26.02 12.36
CA THR A 598 -9.16 27.06 11.60
C THR A 598 -9.91 26.41 10.44
N ARG A 599 -11.24 26.37 10.50
CA ARG A 599 -12.08 25.68 9.50
C ARG A 599 -12.92 26.65 8.70
N ILE A 600 -13.19 26.36 7.45
CA ILE A 600 -14.25 27.01 6.70
C ILE A 600 -15.57 26.37 7.13
N THR A 601 -16.53 27.19 7.54
CA THR A 601 -17.86 26.74 8.01
C THR A 601 -18.95 26.98 6.96
N ALA A 602 -18.73 27.92 6.03
CA ALA A 602 -19.65 28.19 4.94
C ALA A 602 -18.91 28.68 3.68
N ILE A 603 -19.40 28.20 2.53
CA ILE A 603 -18.98 28.60 1.18
C ILE A 603 -20.20 29.18 0.46
N GLU A 604 -20.11 30.42 -0.01
CA GLU A 604 -21.17 31.05 -0.82
C GLU A 604 -20.59 31.65 -2.10
N GLU A 605 -21.24 31.39 -3.23
CA GLU A 605 -20.93 32.05 -4.49
C GLU A 605 -21.66 33.39 -4.58
N SER A 606 -20.99 34.42 -5.11
CA SER A 606 -21.56 35.74 -5.34
C SER A 606 -20.97 36.34 -6.62
N GLY A 607 -21.58 35.97 -7.76
CA GLY A 607 -21.07 36.33 -9.09
C GLY A 607 -19.66 35.78 -9.32
N GLU A 608 -18.70 36.65 -9.65
CA GLU A 608 -17.29 36.29 -9.84
C GLU A 608 -16.50 36.09 -8.53
N ASN A 609 -17.14 36.25 -7.37
CA ASN A 609 -16.50 36.10 -6.07
C ASN A 609 -16.99 34.88 -5.30
N MET A 610 -16.11 34.34 -4.47
CA MET A 610 -16.41 33.36 -3.43
C MET A 610 -16.36 34.04 -2.07
N ARG A 611 -17.32 33.70 -1.21
CA ARG A 611 -17.38 34.12 0.20
C ARG A 611 -17.08 32.90 1.07
N LEU A 612 -15.91 32.89 1.70
CA LEU A 612 -15.43 31.80 2.54
C LEU A 612 -15.47 32.26 4.00
N THR A 613 -16.37 31.68 4.80
CA THR A 613 -16.50 32.02 6.22
C THR A 613 -15.69 31.05 7.05
N PHE A 614 -14.72 31.58 7.81
CA PHE A 614 -13.87 30.79 8.69
C PHE A 614 -14.41 30.76 10.12
N SER A 615 -14.07 29.72 10.88
CA SER A 615 -14.33 29.63 12.33
C SER A 615 -13.55 30.72 13.09
N GLU A 616 -12.32 30.99 12.65
CA GLU A 616 -11.45 32.04 13.12
C GLU A 616 -10.73 32.68 11.93
N PHE A 617 -10.52 34.00 11.95
CA PHE A 617 -9.92 34.71 10.82
C PHE A 617 -8.57 35.32 11.19
N ASN A 618 -7.49 34.61 10.83
CA ASN A 618 -6.13 35.15 10.90
C ASN A 618 -5.76 35.84 9.58
N ARG A 619 -5.88 37.17 9.56
CA ARG A 619 -5.66 37.98 8.36
C ARG A 619 -4.23 37.88 7.82
N GLU A 620 -3.22 37.96 8.70
CA GLU A 620 -1.82 37.93 8.30
C GLU A 620 -1.50 36.59 7.62
N HIS A 621 -1.97 35.51 8.21
CA HIS A 621 -1.78 34.15 7.71
C HIS A 621 -2.41 33.94 6.34
N ILE A 622 -3.71 34.25 6.21
CA ILE A 622 -4.46 34.11 4.96
C ILE A 622 -3.80 34.93 3.85
N ILE A 623 -3.44 36.20 4.11
CA ILE A 623 -2.81 37.05 3.10
C ILE A 623 -1.46 36.48 2.66
N ASN A 624 -0.65 36.00 3.60
CA ASN A 624 0.66 35.42 3.28
C ASN A 624 0.51 34.15 2.44
N THR A 625 -0.44 33.28 2.75
CA THR A 625 -0.78 32.09 1.94
C THR A 625 -1.19 32.49 0.53
N LEU A 626 -2.09 33.48 0.38
CA LEU A 626 -2.53 33.97 -0.93
C LEU A 626 -1.35 34.50 -1.76
N ARG A 627 -0.46 35.32 -1.17
CA ARG A 627 0.74 35.80 -1.87
C ARG A 627 1.66 34.68 -2.30
N ALA A 628 1.89 33.70 -1.42
CA ALA A 628 2.78 32.58 -1.71
C ALA A 628 2.26 31.72 -2.88
N ALA A 629 0.94 31.63 -3.04
CA ALA A 629 0.27 31.01 -4.19
C ALA A 629 0.28 31.87 -5.47
N GLY A 630 0.81 33.10 -5.42
CA GLY A 630 0.73 34.05 -6.55
C GLY A 630 -0.65 34.69 -6.74
N ALA A 631 -1.56 34.54 -5.77
CA ALA A 631 -2.82 35.27 -5.75
C ALA A 631 -2.60 36.73 -5.30
N LYS A 632 -3.46 37.63 -5.76
CA LYS A 632 -3.43 39.08 -5.49
C LYS A 632 -4.32 39.43 -4.29
N PRO A 633 -3.77 39.56 -3.06
CA PRO A 633 -4.59 39.74 -1.87
C PRO A 633 -5.28 41.11 -1.84
N GLU A 634 -4.79 42.10 -2.58
CA GLU A 634 -5.40 43.42 -2.76
C GLU A 634 -6.79 43.36 -3.42
N LEU A 635 -7.08 42.29 -4.18
CA LEU A 635 -8.40 42.06 -4.77
C LEU A 635 -9.38 41.41 -3.77
N CYS A 636 -8.88 40.93 -2.62
CA CYS A 636 -9.68 40.28 -1.61
C CYS A 636 -10.26 41.29 -0.61
N LYS A 637 -11.52 41.08 -0.20
CA LYS A 637 -12.18 41.87 0.85
C LYS A 637 -12.43 40.99 2.08
N ARG A 638 -12.55 41.62 3.25
CA ARG A 638 -12.88 40.94 4.52
C ARG A 638 -14.16 41.53 5.10
N HIS A 639 -15.02 40.67 5.63
CA HIS A 639 -16.15 41.06 6.46
C HIS A 639 -16.28 40.11 7.65
N GLY A 640 -15.90 40.55 8.86
CA GLY A 640 -15.86 39.68 10.04
C GLY A 640 -14.89 38.51 9.84
N ASN A 641 -15.40 37.29 9.92
CA ASN A 641 -14.64 36.06 9.63
C ASN A 641 -14.75 35.57 8.17
N THR A 642 -15.38 36.36 7.29
CA THR A 642 -15.58 35.99 5.89
C THR A 642 -14.53 36.65 5.00
N LEU A 643 -13.81 35.83 4.24
CA LEU A 643 -13.00 36.25 3.09
C LEU A 643 -13.90 36.34 1.86
N ILE A 644 -13.84 37.46 1.15
CA ILE A 644 -14.43 37.62 -0.18
C ILE A 644 -13.27 37.65 -1.17
N ILE A 645 -13.15 36.62 -2.01
CA ILE A 645 -12.04 36.41 -2.94
C ILE A 645 -12.58 36.16 -4.35
N PRO A 646 -12.02 36.77 -5.41
CA PRO A 646 -12.38 36.42 -6.78
C PRO A 646 -12.09 34.94 -7.08
N LYS A 647 -12.99 34.27 -7.81
CA LYS A 647 -12.84 32.84 -8.16
C LYS A 647 -11.48 32.53 -8.80
N GLU A 648 -11.05 33.37 -9.74
CA GLU A 648 -9.78 33.21 -10.45
C GLU A 648 -8.55 33.36 -9.53
N GLU A 649 -8.65 34.13 -8.45
CA GLU A 649 -7.57 34.22 -7.46
C GLU A 649 -7.57 33.01 -6.52
N LEU A 650 -8.75 32.49 -6.17
CA LEU A 650 -8.87 31.28 -5.36
C LEU A 650 -8.33 30.05 -6.11
N LYS A 651 -8.56 29.94 -7.42
CA LYS A 651 -8.04 28.84 -8.28
C LYS A 651 -6.52 28.77 -8.38
N LYS A 652 -5.79 29.82 -8.01
CA LYS A 652 -4.32 29.80 -7.98
C LYS A 652 -3.76 29.04 -6.78
N ILE A 653 -4.60 28.86 -5.75
CA ILE A 653 -4.24 28.10 -4.57
C ILE A 653 -4.11 26.62 -4.95
N ASN A 654 -3.06 26.00 -4.46
CA ASN A 654 -2.79 24.56 -4.54
C ASN A 654 -1.97 24.11 -3.33
N GLU A 655 -1.79 22.80 -3.14
CA GLU A 655 -1.13 22.24 -1.95
C GLU A 655 0.30 22.71 -1.70
N ASN A 656 1.02 23.07 -2.78
CA ASN A 656 2.43 23.45 -2.73
C ASN A 656 2.63 24.95 -2.57
N SER A 657 1.54 25.73 -2.46
CA SER A 657 1.58 27.19 -2.42
C SER A 657 2.51 27.78 -1.36
N ILE A 658 2.73 27.07 -0.24
CA ILE A 658 3.64 27.52 0.84
C ILE A 658 4.96 26.73 0.91
N TYR A 659 5.13 25.69 0.09
CA TYR A 659 6.31 24.81 0.06
C TYR A 659 7.07 24.97 -1.25
N PRO A 660 7.96 25.97 -1.35
CA PRO A 660 8.74 26.15 -2.56
C PRO A 660 9.62 24.94 -2.90
N GLU A 661 9.93 24.10 -1.92
CA GLU A 661 10.71 22.86 -2.05
C GLU A 661 10.00 21.81 -2.92
N ARG A 662 8.68 21.93 -3.08
CA ARG A 662 7.84 21.00 -3.85
C ARG A 662 7.45 21.54 -5.23
N THR A 663 7.82 22.78 -5.51
CA THR A 663 7.61 23.40 -6.82
C THR A 663 8.83 23.16 -7.72
N PRO A 664 8.69 23.25 -9.05
CA PRO A 664 9.84 23.18 -9.96
C PRO A 664 10.95 24.12 -9.51
N PHE A 665 12.19 23.62 -9.49
CA PHE A 665 13.32 24.36 -8.96
C PHE A 665 13.60 25.63 -9.77
N ILE A 666 13.71 26.77 -9.08
CA ILE A 666 14.01 28.08 -9.69
C ILE A 666 15.45 28.43 -9.34
N ALA A 667 16.35 28.39 -10.33
CA ALA A 667 17.77 28.68 -10.10
C ALA A 667 18.06 30.17 -9.83
N ASP A 668 17.16 31.07 -10.24
CA ASP A 668 17.32 32.51 -10.13
C ASP A 668 16.87 33.01 -8.73
N SER A 669 17.84 33.48 -7.93
CA SER A 669 17.57 33.93 -6.56
C SER A 669 16.80 35.24 -6.48
N GLU A 670 16.73 36.04 -7.55
CA GLU A 670 15.88 37.24 -7.59
C GLU A 670 14.41 36.85 -7.74
N LYS A 671 14.14 35.76 -8.44
CA LYS A 671 12.79 35.21 -8.63
C LYS A 671 12.33 34.37 -7.44
N LYS A 672 13.26 33.73 -6.73
CA LYS A 672 12.92 32.86 -5.59
C LYS A 672 13.99 32.85 -4.51
N ASN A 673 13.60 33.17 -3.29
CA ASN A 673 14.42 32.99 -2.09
C ASN A 673 13.93 31.77 -1.29
N TYR A 674 14.66 30.66 -1.33
CA TYR A 674 14.31 29.45 -0.56
C TYR A 674 14.48 29.63 0.96
N LEU A 675 15.34 30.58 1.36
CA LEU A 675 15.62 30.98 2.74
C LEU A 675 14.87 32.26 3.15
N ASP A 676 13.70 32.52 2.56
CA ASP A 676 12.83 33.61 3.00
C ASP A 676 12.37 33.39 4.46
N MET A 677 12.69 34.34 5.32
CA MET A 677 12.41 34.25 6.76
C MET A 677 10.92 34.33 7.08
N ASN A 678 10.11 34.98 6.24
CA ASN A 678 8.65 35.01 6.43
C ASN A 678 8.05 33.61 6.17
N SER A 679 8.47 32.96 5.09
CA SER A 679 8.14 31.56 4.78
C SER A 679 8.58 30.62 5.91
N ILE A 680 9.82 30.73 6.40
CA ILE A 680 10.34 29.88 7.50
C ILE A 680 9.54 30.10 8.80
N LYS A 681 9.24 31.35 9.17
CA LYS A 681 8.41 31.67 10.35
C LYS A 681 7.03 31.05 10.23
N LEU A 682 6.38 31.17 9.07
CA LEU A 682 5.05 30.61 8.81
C LEU A 682 5.04 29.10 9.07
N MET A 683 6.00 28.38 8.48
CA MET A 683 6.04 26.92 8.54
C MET A 683 6.53 26.39 9.89
N SER A 684 7.39 27.12 10.60
CA SER A 684 7.85 26.72 11.93
C SER A 684 6.71 26.50 12.92
N ALA A 685 5.60 27.24 12.76
CA ALA A 685 4.44 27.15 13.64
C ALA A 685 3.74 25.78 13.59
N GLY A 686 3.94 24.99 12.52
CA GLY A 686 3.41 23.63 12.40
C GLY A 686 4.24 22.58 13.16
N TYR A 687 5.51 22.87 13.49
CA TYR A 687 6.41 21.92 14.13
C TYR A 687 6.46 22.08 15.65
N SER A 688 6.42 20.95 16.35
CA SER A 688 6.68 20.90 17.79
C SER A 688 8.16 21.19 18.09
N GLY A 689 8.43 21.95 19.16
CA GLY A 689 9.80 22.26 19.58
C GLY A 689 10.63 23.05 18.56
N ASN A 690 9.98 23.81 17.66
CA ASN A 690 10.70 24.63 16.68
C ASN A 690 11.66 25.61 17.38
N ASN A 691 12.89 25.73 16.88
CA ASN A 691 13.88 26.67 17.39
C ASN A 691 14.07 27.83 16.41
N LEU A 692 12.96 28.52 16.08
CA LEU A 692 12.94 29.58 15.09
C LEU A 692 14.01 30.65 15.37
N LYS A 693 14.23 31.02 16.64
CA LYS A 693 15.25 32.02 17.01
C LYS A 693 16.68 31.59 16.61
N SER A 694 17.05 30.33 16.83
CA SER A 694 18.36 29.81 16.42
C SER A 694 18.45 29.66 14.91
N ALA A 695 17.37 29.20 14.26
CA ALA A 695 17.29 29.11 12.80
C ALA A 695 17.50 30.48 12.14
N ASN A 696 16.80 31.52 12.62
CA ASN A 696 16.95 32.89 12.14
C ASN A 696 18.42 33.35 12.21
N LYS A 697 19.08 33.17 13.37
CA LYS A 697 20.49 33.56 13.53
C LYS A 697 21.43 32.80 12.60
N LEU A 698 21.20 31.50 12.43
CA LEU A 698 22.02 30.65 11.57
C LEU A 698 21.88 31.08 10.10
N ILE A 699 20.65 31.27 9.62
CA ILE A 699 20.36 31.68 8.24
C ILE A 699 20.83 33.11 7.96
N GLU A 700 20.61 34.05 8.88
CA GLU A 700 21.15 35.41 8.76
C GLU A 700 22.67 35.41 8.68
N HIS A 701 23.35 34.64 9.54
CA HIS A 701 24.81 34.50 9.50
C HIS A 701 25.28 33.93 8.17
N TYR A 702 24.64 32.85 7.69
CA TYR A 702 24.93 32.25 6.39
C TYR A 702 24.78 33.26 5.25
N GLN A 703 23.65 33.96 5.15
CA GLN A 703 23.41 34.94 4.09
C GLN A 703 24.42 36.10 4.11
N ILE A 704 24.77 36.59 5.30
CA ILE A 704 25.81 37.63 5.46
C ILE A 704 27.16 37.11 4.98
N GLN A 705 27.59 35.93 5.41
CA GLN A 705 28.89 35.38 5.05
C GLN A 705 28.99 35.02 3.57
N ILE A 706 27.90 34.53 2.94
CA ILE A 706 27.85 34.29 1.50
C ILE A 706 28.05 35.59 0.73
N ASN A 707 27.38 36.67 1.13
CA ASN A 707 27.49 37.98 0.47
C ASN A 707 28.86 38.64 0.68
N LEU A 708 29.44 38.53 1.89
CA LEU A 708 30.78 39.07 2.19
C LEU A 708 31.90 38.38 1.38
N ASN A 709 31.65 37.16 0.89
CA ASN A 709 32.61 36.37 0.13
C ASN A 709 32.19 36.21 -1.35
N ASP A 710 31.41 37.13 -1.91
CA ASP A 710 30.92 37.12 -3.30
C ASP A 710 32.01 36.84 -4.36
N LYS A 711 33.23 37.33 -4.11
CA LYS A 711 34.42 37.16 -4.97
C LYS A 711 35.28 35.95 -4.63
N ASN A 712 34.95 35.18 -3.59
CA ASN A 712 35.71 34.01 -3.15
C ASN A 712 34.81 32.76 -3.04
N PRO A 713 34.58 32.05 -4.16
CA PRO A 713 33.72 30.86 -4.19
C PRO A 713 34.15 29.76 -3.22
N ALA A 714 35.46 29.55 -3.02
CA ALA A 714 35.97 28.54 -2.09
C ALA A 714 35.54 28.83 -0.64
N ARG A 715 35.56 30.11 -0.23
CA ARG A 715 35.11 30.52 1.09
C ARG A 715 33.59 30.47 1.23
N GLN A 716 32.83 30.76 0.17
CA GLN A 716 31.38 30.56 0.16
C GLN A 716 31.01 29.10 0.38
N VAL A 717 31.72 28.17 -0.25
CA VAL A 717 31.52 26.73 -0.02
C VAL A 717 31.82 26.30 1.42
N GLU A 718 32.86 26.84 2.05
CA GLU A 718 33.13 26.57 3.47
C GLU A 718 31.96 27.02 4.36
N VAL A 719 31.39 28.19 4.09
CA VAL A 719 30.21 28.70 4.79
C VAL A 719 28.99 27.80 4.58
N MET A 720 28.75 27.32 3.35
CA MET A 720 27.67 26.37 3.05
C MET A 720 27.81 25.08 3.87
N TYR A 721 29.01 24.51 3.88
CA TYR A 721 29.33 23.29 4.62
C TYR A 721 29.16 23.48 6.13
N ASP A 722 29.77 24.53 6.71
CA ASP A 722 29.70 24.81 8.15
C ASP A 722 28.25 25.06 8.60
N THR A 723 27.44 25.71 7.76
CA THR A 723 26.04 26.00 8.07
C THR A 723 25.20 24.74 8.09
N LEU A 724 25.39 23.81 7.15
CA LEU A 724 24.71 22.51 7.15
C LEU A 724 25.00 21.73 8.45
N HIS A 725 26.27 21.70 8.88
CA HIS A 725 26.69 21.01 10.11
C HIS A 725 26.22 21.70 11.40
N ALA A 726 25.89 22.98 11.32
CA ALA A 726 25.40 23.77 12.45
C ALA A 726 23.87 23.65 12.66
N ILE A 727 23.11 23.08 11.71
CA ILE A 727 21.68 22.81 11.90
C ILE A 727 21.50 21.79 13.03
N LYS A 728 20.81 22.20 14.09
CA LYS A 728 20.48 21.39 15.28
C LYS A 728 19.03 21.66 15.69
N GLY A 729 18.31 20.67 16.22
CA GLY A 729 16.94 20.88 16.70
C GLY A 729 16.07 19.62 16.68
N SER A 730 14.75 19.78 16.85
CA SER A 730 13.78 18.71 16.61
C SER A 730 13.91 18.22 15.17
N SER A 731 13.93 16.90 14.97
CA SER A 731 14.33 16.31 13.70
C SER A 731 13.45 16.75 12.53
N GLY A 732 12.14 16.96 12.74
CA GLY A 732 11.23 17.48 11.70
C GLY A 732 11.57 18.90 11.20
N PHE A 733 11.67 19.88 12.10
CA PHE A 733 11.95 21.27 11.68
C PHE A 733 13.40 21.43 11.20
N ALA A 734 14.34 20.72 11.81
CA ALA A 734 15.74 20.68 11.35
C ALA A 734 15.85 20.15 9.92
N LYS A 735 15.16 19.05 9.59
CA LYS A 735 15.11 18.49 8.22
C LYS A 735 14.50 19.46 7.22
N HIS A 736 13.47 20.20 7.61
CA HIS A 736 12.91 21.26 6.77
C HIS A 736 13.93 22.35 6.47
N LEU A 737 14.61 22.87 7.50
CA LEU A 737 15.66 23.88 7.31
C LEU A 737 16.82 23.35 6.47
N GLU A 738 17.22 22.09 6.68
CA GLU A 738 18.23 21.41 5.89
C GLU A 738 17.82 21.38 4.40
N LEU A 739 16.60 20.92 4.08
CA LEU A 739 16.08 20.91 2.71
C LEU A 739 16.11 22.31 2.08
N LYS A 740 15.62 23.33 2.78
CA LYS A 740 15.67 24.73 2.30
C LYS A 740 17.08 25.21 2.02
N LEU A 741 18.02 24.92 2.92
CA LEU A 741 19.41 25.31 2.78
C LEU A 741 20.06 24.58 1.60
N GLN A 742 19.78 23.29 1.40
CA GLN A 742 20.29 22.53 0.25
C GLN A 742 19.80 23.09 -1.09
N LEU A 743 18.56 23.61 -1.15
CA LEU A 743 18.03 24.29 -2.34
C LEU A 743 18.68 25.65 -2.59
N ASP A 744 18.93 26.44 -1.54
CA ASP A 744 19.68 27.69 -1.67
C ASP A 744 21.13 27.43 -2.10
N ILE A 745 21.80 26.43 -1.51
CA ILE A 745 23.12 25.97 -1.92
C ILE A 745 23.13 25.64 -3.41
N GLN A 746 22.12 24.92 -3.92
CA GLN A 746 21.96 24.68 -5.36
C GLN A 746 21.83 25.98 -6.17
N GLN A 747 21.01 26.94 -5.72
CA GLN A 747 20.87 28.24 -6.40
C GLN A 747 22.21 28.99 -6.47
N LYS A 748 23.05 28.88 -5.44
CA LYS A 748 24.35 29.55 -5.38
C LYS A 748 25.45 28.82 -6.15
N LEU A 749 25.51 27.48 -6.07
CA LEU A 749 26.55 26.68 -6.73
C LEU A 749 26.44 26.71 -8.25
N ARG A 750 25.23 26.64 -8.82
CA ARG A 750 25.05 26.60 -10.28
C ARG A 750 25.74 27.77 -11.02
N PRO A 751 25.51 29.05 -10.69
CA PRO A 751 26.20 30.15 -11.35
C PRO A 751 27.71 30.16 -11.06
N MET A 752 28.15 29.76 -9.85
CA MET A 752 29.59 29.63 -9.55
C MET A 752 30.26 28.62 -10.48
N ILE A 753 29.66 27.45 -10.65
CA ILE A 753 30.19 26.37 -11.50
C ILE A 753 30.26 26.81 -12.96
N LEU A 754 29.19 27.42 -13.48
CA LEU A 754 29.17 27.92 -14.87
C LEU A 754 30.29 28.93 -15.14
N ASN A 755 30.62 29.79 -14.18
CA ASN A 755 31.72 30.75 -14.29
C ASN A 755 33.11 30.11 -14.16
N LEU A 756 33.23 28.96 -13.50
CA LEU A 756 34.49 28.28 -13.23
C LEU A 756 34.89 27.28 -14.33
N ILE A 757 33.97 26.91 -15.23
CA ILE A 757 34.29 26.06 -16.38
C ILE A 757 34.92 26.92 -17.46
N THR A 758 36.16 26.58 -17.81
CA THR A 758 37.00 27.35 -18.73
C THR A 758 37.17 26.67 -20.10
N VAL A 759 36.74 25.41 -20.22
CA VAL A 759 36.79 24.66 -21.48
C VAL A 759 35.48 24.89 -22.24
N GLU A 760 35.56 25.53 -23.41
CA GLU A 760 34.41 25.96 -24.21
C GLU A 760 33.49 24.78 -24.59
N GLU A 761 34.06 23.66 -25.01
CA GLU A 761 33.32 22.43 -25.33
C GLU A 761 32.50 21.89 -24.14
N LEU A 762 32.98 22.11 -22.92
CA LEU A 762 32.34 21.65 -21.69
C LEU A 762 31.30 22.65 -21.15
N GLN A 763 31.34 23.91 -21.58
CA GLN A 763 30.30 24.90 -21.24
C GLN A 763 28.99 24.63 -21.96
N VAL A 764 29.05 24.13 -23.20
CA VAL A 764 27.87 23.83 -24.02
C VAL A 764 27.01 22.77 -23.33
N GLY A 765 25.77 23.12 -23.00
CA GLY A 765 24.81 22.21 -22.36
C GLY A 765 25.02 21.96 -20.86
N MET A 766 26.03 22.56 -20.22
CA MET A 766 26.29 22.35 -18.78
C MET A 766 25.12 22.80 -17.91
N LYS A 767 24.46 23.91 -18.27
CA LYS A 767 23.28 24.41 -17.55
C LYS A 767 22.18 23.36 -17.47
N ASP A 768 21.89 22.71 -18.59
CA ASP A 768 20.84 21.69 -18.68
C ASP A 768 21.28 20.40 -17.96
N LYS A 769 22.56 20.04 -18.06
CA LYS A 769 23.13 18.89 -17.35
C LYS A 769 23.04 19.04 -15.83
N LEU A 770 23.39 20.21 -15.28
CA LEU A 770 23.21 20.52 -13.86
C LEU A 770 21.75 20.46 -13.44
N ALA A 771 20.82 20.89 -14.30
CA ALA A 771 19.38 20.81 -14.02
C ALA A 771 18.90 19.36 -13.97
N GLN A 772 19.24 18.54 -14.97
CA GLN A 772 18.86 17.14 -15.05
C GLN A 772 19.48 16.30 -13.92
N ALA A 773 20.75 16.52 -13.59
CA ALA A 773 21.41 15.83 -12.48
C ALA A 773 20.77 16.19 -11.12
N TYR A 774 20.34 17.44 -10.95
CA TYR A 774 19.56 17.84 -9.78
C TYR A 774 18.21 17.14 -9.72
N GLU A 775 17.46 17.07 -10.83
CA GLU A 775 16.18 16.36 -10.86
C GLU A 775 16.35 14.88 -10.52
N ALA A 776 17.40 14.24 -11.04
CA ALA A 776 17.77 12.88 -10.69
C ALA A 776 18.13 12.73 -9.20
N ALA A 777 18.93 13.65 -8.66
CA ALA A 777 19.30 13.65 -7.25
C ALA A 777 18.08 13.87 -6.33
N VAL A 778 17.13 14.72 -6.70
CA VAL A 778 15.87 14.89 -5.95
C VAL A 778 15.03 13.62 -5.99
N LYS A 779 14.87 13.01 -7.17
CA LYS A 779 14.12 11.76 -7.35
C LYS A 779 14.71 10.59 -6.53
N LEU A 780 16.04 10.51 -6.46
CA LEU A 780 16.77 9.49 -5.70
C LEU A 780 17.04 9.90 -4.25
N ASP A 781 16.60 11.09 -3.83
CA ASP A 781 16.83 11.64 -2.50
C ASP A 781 18.32 11.71 -2.11
N ARG A 782 19.15 12.12 -3.08
CA ARG A 782 20.62 12.29 -3.05
C ARG A 782 21.07 13.73 -3.27
N LEU A 783 20.19 14.71 -3.01
CA LEU A 783 20.52 16.13 -3.18
C LEU A 783 21.75 16.56 -2.35
N ASN A 784 21.86 16.05 -1.12
CA ASN A 784 23.01 16.32 -0.26
C ASN A 784 24.33 15.83 -0.90
N ASP A 785 24.33 14.62 -1.45
CA ASP A 785 25.51 14.00 -2.06
C ASP A 785 25.94 14.76 -3.32
N LEU A 786 24.97 15.11 -4.18
CA LEU A 786 25.19 15.98 -5.33
C LEU A 786 25.82 17.31 -4.90
N ASN A 787 25.23 17.99 -3.91
CA ASN A 787 25.73 19.27 -3.42
C ASN A 787 27.16 19.16 -2.89
N HIS A 788 27.52 18.08 -2.19
CA HIS A 788 28.88 17.86 -1.73
C HIS A 788 29.90 17.75 -2.86
N VAL A 789 29.59 17.01 -3.93
CA VAL A 789 30.48 16.91 -5.10
C VAL A 789 30.61 18.26 -5.82
N LEU A 790 29.51 19.00 -5.98
CA LEU A 790 29.52 20.34 -6.56
C LEU A 790 30.36 21.33 -5.73
N MET A 791 30.20 21.31 -4.40
CA MET A 791 31.02 22.08 -3.46
C MET A 791 32.50 21.74 -3.58
N ARG A 792 32.83 20.44 -3.69
CA ARG A 792 34.21 19.95 -3.87
C ARG A 792 34.83 20.49 -5.16
N PHE A 793 34.08 20.46 -6.26
CA PHE A 793 34.51 21.02 -7.52
C PHE A 793 34.80 22.53 -7.42
N VAL A 794 33.90 23.31 -6.82
CA VAL A 794 34.09 24.77 -6.68
C VAL A 794 35.36 25.11 -5.88
N LYS A 795 35.73 24.29 -4.89
CA LYS A 795 37.00 24.46 -4.14
C LYS A 795 38.24 24.20 -5.00
N ASN A 796 38.16 23.37 -6.04
CA ASN A 796 39.29 23.10 -6.93
C ASN A 796 38.87 22.83 -8.40
N PRO A 797 38.58 23.89 -9.18
CA PRO A 797 37.96 23.78 -10.51
C PRO A 797 38.97 23.54 -11.67
N VAL A 798 40.08 22.84 -11.39
CA VAL A 798 41.09 22.52 -12.41
C VAL A 798 40.52 21.66 -13.55
N ASN A 799 41.11 21.73 -14.75
CA ASN A 799 40.58 21.06 -15.95
C ASN A 799 40.31 19.56 -15.78
N THR A 800 41.12 18.84 -15.00
CA THR A 800 40.90 17.41 -14.69
C THR A 800 39.60 17.19 -13.92
N ASN A 801 39.31 18.09 -12.97
CA ASN A 801 38.09 18.05 -12.17
C ASN A 801 36.86 18.52 -12.97
N GLN A 802 37.03 19.37 -13.99
CA GLN A 802 35.94 19.73 -14.91
C GLN A 802 35.43 18.51 -15.70
N LYS A 803 36.35 17.66 -16.18
CA LYS A 803 35.96 16.40 -16.86
C LYS A 803 35.31 15.40 -15.91
N ALA A 804 35.91 15.20 -14.73
CA ALA A 804 35.37 14.31 -13.70
C ALA A 804 33.97 14.75 -13.24
N LEU A 805 33.74 16.06 -13.11
CA LEU A 805 32.42 16.60 -12.79
C LEU A 805 31.39 16.22 -13.85
N ILE A 806 31.72 16.36 -15.14
CA ILE A 806 30.77 16.05 -16.22
C ILE A 806 30.41 14.57 -16.25
N GLU A 807 31.40 13.70 -16.12
CA GLU A 807 31.18 12.25 -16.02
C GLU A 807 30.27 11.90 -14.85
N TYR A 808 30.53 12.49 -13.67
CA TYR A 808 29.67 12.31 -12.49
C TYR A 808 28.23 12.80 -12.73
N LEU A 809 28.05 13.97 -13.35
CA LEU A 809 26.71 14.50 -13.65
C LEU A 809 25.97 13.60 -14.66
N ASP A 810 26.66 13.06 -15.67
CA ASP A 810 26.07 12.11 -16.62
C ASP A 810 25.63 10.82 -15.95
N ASN A 811 26.42 10.30 -15.01
CA ASN A 811 26.02 9.13 -14.24
C ASN A 811 24.83 9.42 -13.33
N CYS A 812 24.78 10.58 -12.67
CA CYS A 812 23.60 11.00 -11.89
C CYS A 812 22.33 10.96 -12.73
N ILE A 813 22.37 11.54 -13.94
CA ILE A 813 21.24 11.55 -14.88
C ILE A 813 20.84 10.12 -15.26
N LYS A 814 21.83 9.26 -15.55
CA LYS A 814 21.60 7.86 -15.90
C LYS A 814 20.93 7.09 -14.74
N HIS A 815 21.41 7.23 -13.51
CA HIS A 815 20.78 6.61 -12.33
C HIS A 815 19.34 7.07 -12.16
N GLY A 816 19.07 8.38 -12.31
CA GLY A 816 17.71 8.93 -12.24
C GLY A 816 16.78 8.38 -13.33
N ALA A 817 17.29 8.15 -14.53
CA ALA A 817 16.55 7.55 -15.65
C ALA A 817 16.25 6.06 -15.41
N SER A 818 17.19 5.31 -14.84
CA SER A 818 17.04 3.87 -14.52
C SER A 818 16.04 3.60 -13.39
N ALA A 819 15.81 4.56 -12.50
CA ALA A 819 14.88 4.45 -11.39
C ALA A 819 13.40 4.52 -11.83
N THR A 820 12.89 3.43 -12.40
CA THR A 820 11.54 3.38 -12.96
C THR A 820 10.45 3.09 -11.92
N ASP A 821 10.81 2.51 -10.77
CA ASP A 821 9.94 2.07 -9.68
C ASP A 821 10.73 2.14 -8.35
N TYR A 822 10.06 1.89 -7.22
CA TYR A 822 10.69 2.04 -5.90
C TYR A 822 11.89 1.12 -5.68
N ASN A 823 11.85 -0.12 -6.16
CA ASN A 823 12.93 -1.07 -5.93
C ASN A 823 14.16 -0.69 -6.75
N THR A 824 13.97 -0.32 -8.02
CA THR A 824 15.06 0.18 -8.86
C THR A 824 15.61 1.50 -8.32
N ALA A 825 14.75 2.42 -7.87
CA ALA A 825 15.19 3.67 -7.25
C ALA A 825 16.04 3.46 -5.99
N LYS A 826 15.73 2.47 -5.15
CA LYS A 826 16.56 2.13 -3.99
C LYS A 826 17.97 1.67 -4.40
N VAL A 827 18.06 0.84 -5.43
CA VAL A 827 19.35 0.36 -5.97
C VAL A 827 20.14 1.51 -6.59
N GLU A 828 19.51 2.31 -7.45
CA GLU A 828 20.15 3.44 -8.14
C GLU A 828 20.54 4.57 -7.18
N SER A 829 19.75 4.81 -6.13
CA SER A 829 20.09 5.74 -5.04
C SER A 829 21.39 5.32 -4.34
N LEU A 830 21.55 4.04 -4.02
CA LEU A 830 22.77 3.52 -3.39
C LEU A 830 23.97 3.57 -4.35
N ALA A 831 23.76 3.30 -5.65
CA ALA A 831 24.80 3.42 -6.66
C ALA A 831 25.29 4.89 -6.77
N MET A 832 24.36 5.84 -6.86
CA MET A 832 24.67 7.27 -6.91
C MET A 832 25.42 7.74 -5.65
N LEU A 833 25.09 7.23 -4.46
CA LEU A 833 25.87 7.52 -3.24
C LEU A 833 27.34 7.09 -3.39
N LYS A 834 27.57 5.84 -3.82
CA LYS A 834 28.92 5.29 -4.00
C LYS A 834 29.71 6.11 -5.02
N GLU A 835 29.09 6.46 -6.14
CA GLU A 835 29.72 7.30 -7.15
C GLU A 835 29.98 8.73 -6.67
N SER A 836 29.10 9.28 -5.84
CA SER A 836 29.31 10.62 -5.23
C SER A 836 30.53 10.63 -4.32
N HIS A 837 30.72 9.59 -3.49
CA HIS A 837 31.93 9.44 -2.67
C HIS A 837 33.19 9.29 -3.52
N GLN A 838 33.14 8.44 -4.55
CA GLN A 838 34.28 8.26 -5.47
C GLN A 838 34.64 9.56 -6.17
N ALA A 839 33.66 10.30 -6.69
CA ALA A 839 33.88 11.59 -7.34
C ALA A 839 34.47 12.62 -6.36
N TYR A 840 33.98 12.65 -5.12
CA TYR A 840 34.49 13.53 -4.08
C TYR A 840 35.97 13.26 -3.76
N ASP A 841 36.35 11.99 -3.61
CA ASP A 841 37.72 11.56 -3.30
C ASP A 841 38.69 11.77 -4.47
N LEU A 842 38.24 11.50 -5.70
CA LEU A 842 39.05 11.59 -6.91
C LEU A 842 39.33 13.03 -7.34
N MET A 843 38.51 14.01 -6.97
CA MET A 843 38.78 15.43 -7.18
C MET A 843 39.87 15.89 -6.20
N PRO A 844 41.16 16.06 -6.62
CA PRO A 844 42.26 16.31 -5.71
C PRO A 844 42.05 17.63 -4.98
N THR A 845 42.52 17.78 -3.73
CA THR A 845 42.75 19.12 -3.16
C THR A 845 44.06 19.68 -3.69
N ARG A 846 44.13 20.98 -3.98
CA ARG A 846 45.41 21.63 -4.28
C ARG A 846 46.32 21.45 -3.06
N ASP A 847 47.47 20.77 -3.21
CA ASP A 847 48.50 20.70 -2.17
C ASP A 847 48.86 22.13 -1.74
N HIS A 848 48.48 22.49 -0.51
CA HIS A 848 49.07 23.64 0.15
C HIS A 848 50.52 23.30 0.46
N LYS A 849 51.48 23.97 -0.20
CA LYS A 849 52.81 24.12 0.39
C LYS A 849 52.61 24.75 1.77
N PRO A 850 53.01 24.11 2.88
CA PRO A 850 52.71 24.61 4.21
C PRO A 850 53.44 25.94 4.41
N MET A 851 52.70 27.05 4.53
CA MET A 851 53.24 28.24 5.18
C MET A 851 53.39 27.96 6.66
N LEU A 852 54.51 28.45 7.21
CA LEU A 852 54.93 28.29 8.60
C LEU A 852 53.80 28.41 9.62
N LYS A 853 53.77 27.43 10.53
CA LYS A 853 52.99 27.34 11.76
C LYS A 853 52.74 28.70 12.43
N LEU A 854 51.49 29.00 12.76
CA LEU A 854 51.11 29.70 14.00
C LEU A 854 49.78 29.12 14.55
N ARG A 855 49.96 28.31 15.60
CA ARG A 855 49.07 27.93 16.73
C ARG A 855 47.73 27.18 16.50
N ALA A 856 47.64 26.14 17.35
CA ALA A 856 46.53 25.30 17.84
C ALA A 856 45.78 24.42 16.81
N PRO A 857 45.77 23.09 17.01
CA PRO A 857 45.04 22.16 16.13
C PRO A 857 43.54 22.30 16.39
N VAL A 858 42.79 22.72 15.37
CA VAL A 858 41.35 22.43 15.31
C VAL A 858 41.23 20.93 15.00
N LEU A 859 40.36 20.28 15.76
CA LEU A 859 40.06 18.85 15.78
C LEU A 859 40.18 18.18 14.42
N LYS A 860 40.91 17.06 14.42
CA LYS A 860 40.99 16.11 13.32
C LYS A 860 39.59 15.73 12.83
N GLN A 861 39.50 15.60 11.51
CA GLN A 861 38.47 14.87 10.76
C GLN A 861 38.07 13.57 11.46
N ASP A 862 36.76 13.33 11.53
CA ASP A 862 36.17 12.00 11.54
C ASP A 862 35.16 11.90 10.38
N TRP A 863 35.69 11.71 9.16
CA TRP A 863 34.98 11.02 8.08
C TRP A 863 35.36 9.52 8.06
N GLU A 864 36.22 9.07 8.98
CA GLU A 864 36.77 7.71 8.99
C GLU A 864 36.23 6.79 10.10
N GLU A 865 35.41 7.25 11.05
CA GLU A 865 34.93 6.38 12.16
C GLU A 865 33.43 6.03 12.12
N VAL A 866 32.67 6.55 11.18
CA VAL A 866 31.37 5.96 10.83
C VAL A 866 31.43 5.61 9.36
N ASP A 867 31.75 4.34 9.10
CA ASP A 867 31.49 3.77 7.80
C ASP A 867 29.96 3.77 7.61
N VAL A 868 29.43 4.86 7.06
CA VAL A 868 28.00 5.07 6.80
C VAL A 868 27.48 3.98 5.87
N LEU A 869 28.33 3.37 5.03
CA LEU A 869 27.97 2.19 4.26
C LEU A 869 27.80 0.98 5.18
N THR A 870 28.74 0.72 6.09
CA THR A 870 28.58 -0.34 7.10
C THR A 870 27.41 -0.05 8.04
N LEU A 871 27.11 1.20 8.39
CA LEU A 871 26.01 1.58 9.29
C LEU A 871 24.65 1.55 8.57
N GLN A 872 24.59 1.87 7.28
CA GLN A 872 23.39 1.70 6.44
C GLN A 872 23.20 0.25 6.00
N GLU A 873 24.26 -0.52 5.76
CA GLU A 873 24.21 -1.97 5.51
C GLU A 873 23.86 -2.72 6.80
N GLN A 874 24.37 -2.29 7.96
CA GLN A 874 23.94 -2.77 9.28
C GLN A 874 22.52 -2.33 9.59
N GLN A 875 22.07 -1.11 9.28
CA GLN A 875 20.68 -0.71 9.45
C GLN A 875 19.75 -1.46 8.49
N LEU A 876 20.14 -1.70 7.24
CA LEU A 876 19.40 -2.54 6.29
C LEU A 876 19.33 -4.00 6.73
N GLU A 877 20.41 -4.53 7.32
CA GLU A 877 20.47 -5.88 7.87
C GLU A 877 19.73 -5.95 9.22
N GLU A 878 19.81 -4.93 10.08
CA GLU A 878 19.06 -4.80 11.34
C GLU A 878 17.57 -4.61 11.09
N GLU A 879 17.16 -3.81 10.11
CA GLU A 879 15.76 -3.71 9.64
C GLU A 879 15.28 -5.05 9.08
N ARG A 880 16.12 -5.78 8.33
CA ARG A 880 15.82 -7.15 7.89
C ARG A 880 15.74 -8.13 9.06
N GLN A 881 16.60 -7.99 10.06
CA GLN A 881 16.66 -8.85 11.24
C GLN A 881 15.54 -8.54 12.23
N ASP A 882 15.10 -7.30 12.36
CA ASP A 882 13.95 -6.86 13.14
C ASP A 882 12.65 -7.29 12.49
N VAL A 883 12.55 -7.25 11.16
CA VAL A 883 11.43 -7.83 10.41
C VAL A 883 11.36 -9.35 10.57
N LEU A 884 12.50 -10.03 10.72
CA LEU A 884 12.57 -11.48 10.96
C LEU A 884 12.36 -11.85 12.44
N SER A 885 12.88 -11.07 13.39
CA SER A 885 12.78 -11.30 14.84
C SER A 885 11.36 -10.99 15.36
N PHE A 886 10.67 -10.02 14.75
CA PHE A 886 9.27 -9.74 15.05
C PHE A 886 8.33 -10.85 14.59
N SER A 887 8.61 -11.48 13.44
CA SER A 887 7.85 -12.64 12.96
C SER A 887 7.89 -13.80 13.96
N ASP A 888 9.03 -13.95 14.63
CA ASP A 888 9.26 -14.94 15.70
C ASP A 888 8.63 -14.55 17.05
N SER A 889 8.43 -13.26 17.31
CA SER A 889 7.75 -12.76 18.53
C SER A 889 6.22 -12.93 18.45
N MET A 890 5.63 -12.84 17.25
CA MET A 890 4.21 -13.13 17.04
C MET A 890 3.87 -14.60 17.31
N VAL A 891 4.78 -15.52 16.96
CA VAL A 891 4.63 -16.96 17.28
C VAL A 891 4.69 -17.19 18.80
N LYS A 892 5.62 -16.54 19.50
CA LYS A 892 5.78 -16.70 20.97
C LYS A 892 4.62 -16.14 21.80
N SER A 893 3.95 -15.08 21.34
CA SER A 893 2.74 -14.56 21.99
C SER A 893 1.53 -15.50 21.84
N GLN A 894 1.58 -16.45 20.88
CA GLN A 894 0.54 -17.46 20.64
C GLN A 894 0.80 -18.75 21.44
N ASP A 895 2.07 -19.19 21.57
CA ASP A 895 2.42 -20.39 22.37
C ASP A 895 2.18 -20.21 23.88
N ALA A 896 2.25 -18.97 24.38
CA ALA A 896 1.92 -18.66 25.77
C ALA A 896 0.42 -18.78 26.10
N VAL A 897 -0.46 -18.84 25.10
CA VAL A 897 -1.91 -19.03 25.28
C VAL A 897 -2.29 -20.51 25.29
N GLU A 898 -1.53 -21.39 24.63
CA GLU A 898 -1.80 -22.84 24.58
C GLU A 898 -1.27 -23.61 25.81
N SER A 899 -0.42 -23.00 26.66
CA SER A 899 0.24 -23.70 27.77
C SER A 899 -0.30 -23.41 29.18
N LEU A 900 -1.42 -22.69 29.34
CA LEU A 900 -2.08 -22.57 30.64
C LEU A 900 -2.89 -23.82 30.96
N SER A 901 -2.32 -24.66 31.82
CA SER A 901 -3.00 -25.85 32.38
C SER A 901 -4.24 -25.45 33.18
N LYS A 902 -5.31 -26.24 33.03
CA LYS A 902 -6.65 -26.03 33.63
C LYS A 902 -6.72 -26.24 35.15
N ASN A 903 -5.61 -26.25 35.89
CA ASN A 903 -5.62 -26.51 37.32
C ASN A 903 -4.94 -25.38 38.09
N ASN A 904 -5.71 -24.35 38.46
CA ASN A 904 -5.47 -23.54 39.65
C ASN A 904 -6.84 -23.14 40.20
N VAL A 905 -7.43 -24.04 40.97
CA VAL A 905 -8.49 -23.71 41.93
C VAL A 905 -7.79 -22.97 43.06
N VAL A 906 -8.06 -21.68 43.20
CA VAL A 906 -7.82 -20.95 44.45
C VAL A 906 -9.20 -20.70 45.04
N GLU A 907 -9.53 -21.46 46.08
CA GLU A 907 -10.68 -21.21 46.95
C GLU A 907 -10.54 -19.81 47.56
N ILE A 908 -11.59 -19.00 47.42
CA ILE A 908 -11.71 -17.71 48.10
C ILE A 908 -12.65 -17.93 49.28
N GLU A 909 -12.10 -17.84 50.49
CA GLU A 909 -12.87 -17.83 51.74
C GLU A 909 -13.79 -16.60 51.82
N THR A 910 -15.03 -16.85 52.24
CA THR A 910 -16.06 -15.86 52.51
C THR A 910 -15.91 -15.21 53.88
N ASN A 911 -16.36 -13.94 53.93
CA ASN A 911 -16.80 -13.15 55.10
C ASN A 911 -15.73 -12.39 55.89
N LYS A 912 -15.81 -11.05 55.80
CA LYS A 912 -16.43 -10.19 56.84
C LYS A 912 -16.48 -8.72 56.40
N THR A 913 -17.67 -8.14 56.47
CA THR A 913 -17.98 -6.70 56.59
C THR A 913 -19.02 -6.56 57.71
N PRO A 914 -19.28 -5.37 58.29
CA PRO A 914 -18.52 -4.12 58.42
C PRO A 914 -18.54 -3.65 59.92
N PRO A 915 -18.29 -2.37 60.30
CA PRO A 915 -19.31 -1.33 60.15
C PRO A 915 -18.81 0.09 59.79
N ASP A 916 -19.68 0.79 59.04
CA ASP A 916 -20.22 2.15 59.23
C ASP A 916 -19.32 3.38 59.45
N SER A 917 -19.39 4.28 58.47
CA SER A 917 -20.06 5.60 58.57
C SER A 917 -20.05 6.22 57.16
N GLU A 918 -21.20 6.26 56.46
CA GLU A 918 -22.11 7.43 56.42
C GLU A 918 -21.38 8.73 56.00
N ILE A 919 -21.78 9.50 54.98
CA ILE A 919 -23.11 9.71 54.40
C ILE A 919 -22.95 10.58 53.12
N THR A 920 -23.67 10.21 52.04
CA THR A 920 -24.29 11.01 50.94
C THR A 920 -23.56 12.13 50.17
N PHE A 921 -23.97 12.55 48.97
CA PHE A 921 -24.61 12.01 47.74
C PHE A 921 -25.07 13.26 46.93
N LYS A 922 -24.96 13.21 45.60
CA LYS A 922 -25.64 14.07 44.57
C LYS A 922 -25.17 15.53 44.49
N ILE A 923 -25.02 16.18 43.32
CA ILE A 923 -25.58 15.98 41.96
C ILE A 923 -24.44 15.88 40.95
#